data_AF-A0A958YI22-F1
#
_entry.id   AF-A0A958YI22-F1
#
_cell.length_a   1.000
_cell.length_b   1.000
_cell.length_c   1.000
_cell.angle_alpha   90.00
_cell.angle_beta   90.00
_cell.angle_gamma   90.00
#
_symmetry.space_group_name_H-M   'P 1'
#
loop_
_entity.id
_entity.type
_entity.pdbx_description
1 polymer ?
#
loop_
_entity_poly.entity_id
_entity_poly.type
_entity_poly.pdbx_seq_one_letter_code
_entity_poly.pdbx_strand_id
1 'polypeptide(L)'
;MSKIVIHQAYYGEVNKSHSKIHQTVDDSELTSFLIQFTDRPGPLPPGVLLKPYLSGSAFKNYYVFSKTFPDPQASRSGMVITHVLIADKSTLESINDLQIILSLLISEPPVERTNLEPIEINVKHSDHFYENKQPVFIQKSLSSFIKGDLPILFTGDLVSFEDILQKLWNSPINGFKEQLKYRASFSPKDIEGSADLTLVFVQSELLSKWNTNKLISGEENDIIEITSPTEALFLGRQKENPLYDFLKTIGADLDDLNTYTQGDVLFEDYVDLDNLNDPDFIRRDLRILSKLSPNKNLGTSIKEEFIEKFNGLINSGLESNVKGLRNIFWSAYIDGQKKGENLVNAIIDKAIRDSKFKHIEMLSEVSATAVNETNKTWWHKAIVDSFKKNVLKAEETIQKSIWKLLLLSKDSSKSIFSFIPSHKDSETLLIQHLPKDVPTEIGKTVLLELQKRNWNLLHAEILLKLYKPVEAVEKQLPIEDLMSYDESIGFKLILKNLSDNEVLAITLKLCNDKLIHGLITRAIKNESIFSSIDIQVSCWLTIWTDLLNEEKPFSYGIKGKEQALVFGVFDLALKGKQIDEVVFKRTADTIYSNISEYKNRQKIWAYIPASCQTKYVESTAESLVEKIVHEGIDGSSVEKILADHITSKSYMTSFLSKYRSDIEPVLNMFERFTSLSDKFLSDYISYYHSQITENQSRRLGTLILSRNYTTSARAVYDKSRYYGSFILAYDLCKSLVKLNWWESSWLNPFQKSMRQNYPMEQPKNISDNHIESLPTIVILTAIQEEYNAVRQFLKEVVDVDQDDTTYEAGIFSMYNKDIAKVIIRECGAKNTIAAQETERAISNFKPDAIFFVGIAGSRKPNDFSIGDVIFPKEIYSYEAGKAEKDRFMARPDLASSTYALAEIAKKERRKDEWKALIKNGWDTNVKANLGIIASGEQLIEDYESEVGKILTDHYNDTSAVEMEGFGFAKAAIRQGRSSGNMMIGVVRGISDVIKQPDKKKNESTNDRRPDNVKQLASDTAAAFAYWLIFKAFP
;
A
#
# COMPACT_ATOMS: atom_id res chain seq x y z
N MET A 1 5.19 -50.45 64.35
CA MET A 1 3.76 -50.31 64.67
C MET A 1 3.60 -48.95 65.29
N SER A 2 2.59 -48.19 64.87
CA SER A 2 2.27 -46.90 65.47
C SER A 2 1.11 -47.10 66.45
N LYS A 3 1.27 -46.61 67.69
CA LYS A 3 0.13 -46.41 68.56
C LYS A 3 -0.59 -45.14 68.12
N ILE A 4 -1.89 -45.24 67.89
CA ILE A 4 -2.75 -44.09 67.60
C ILE A 4 -3.82 -44.03 68.69
N VAL A 5 -4.07 -42.84 69.22
CA VAL A 5 -5.21 -42.56 70.09
C VAL A 5 -6.34 -42.02 69.23
N ILE A 6 -7.47 -42.70 69.22
CA ILE A 6 -8.70 -42.27 68.56
C ILE A 6 -9.65 -41.78 69.65
N HIS A 7 -9.93 -40.48 69.66
CA HIS A 7 -10.94 -39.91 70.55
C HIS A 7 -12.34 -40.15 69.99
N GLN A 8 -13.36 -40.09 70.85
CA GLN A 8 -14.74 -40.46 70.51
C GLN A 8 -15.73 -39.38 70.94
N ALA A 9 -16.88 -39.28 70.27
CA ALA A 9 -18.00 -38.44 70.67
C ALA A 9 -19.36 -38.98 70.22
N TYR A 10 -20.41 -38.64 70.98
CA TYR A 10 -21.80 -38.80 70.57
C TYR A 10 -22.50 -37.44 70.42
N TYR A 11 -23.20 -37.27 69.31
CA TYR A 11 -24.00 -36.08 68.99
C TYR A 11 -25.43 -36.51 68.65
N GLY A 12 -26.43 -35.82 69.20
CA GLY A 12 -27.84 -36.19 69.06
C GLY A 12 -28.76 -35.24 69.85
N GLU A 13 -29.92 -35.73 70.32
CA GLU A 13 -30.88 -34.86 71.00
C GLU A 13 -30.42 -34.42 72.40
N VAL A 14 -30.22 -33.11 72.57
CA VAL A 14 -30.03 -32.44 73.86
C VAL A 14 -30.95 -31.23 73.90
N ASN A 15 -31.77 -31.10 74.95
CA ASN A 15 -32.74 -30.01 75.10
C ASN A 15 -33.66 -29.78 73.88
N LYS A 16 -34.04 -30.87 73.18
CA LYS A 16 -34.85 -30.87 71.93
C LYS A 16 -34.16 -30.27 70.69
N SER A 17 -32.84 -30.06 70.77
CA SER A 17 -31.96 -29.61 69.69
C SER A 17 -30.90 -30.67 69.37
N HIS A 18 -30.27 -30.62 68.20
CA HIS A 18 -29.09 -31.46 67.91
C HIS A 18 -27.84 -30.83 68.54
N SER A 19 -27.12 -31.58 69.38
CA SER A 19 -25.94 -31.07 70.08
C SER A 19 -25.03 -32.19 70.62
N LYS A 20 -23.92 -31.80 71.27
CA LYS A 20 -22.99 -32.70 71.95
C LYS A 20 -23.66 -33.39 73.14
N ILE A 21 -23.69 -34.73 73.11
CA ILE A 21 -24.08 -35.54 74.28
C ILE A 21 -22.84 -35.82 75.14
N HIS A 22 -21.75 -36.30 74.52
CA HIS A 22 -20.46 -36.56 75.18
C HIS A 22 -19.31 -36.49 74.16
N GLN A 23 -18.09 -36.15 74.58
CA GLN A 23 -16.90 -36.03 73.73
C GLN A 23 -15.62 -36.18 74.57
N THR A 24 -14.65 -36.95 74.10
CA THR A 24 -13.38 -37.21 74.82
C THR A 24 -12.22 -36.28 74.42
N VAL A 25 -12.50 -35.20 73.70
CA VAL A 25 -11.59 -34.07 73.40
C VAL A 25 -12.18 -32.79 73.97
N ASP A 26 -11.41 -32.01 74.72
CA ASP A 26 -11.82 -30.67 75.16
C ASP A 26 -11.33 -29.59 74.18
N ASP A 27 -12.04 -29.45 73.06
CA ASP A 27 -11.90 -28.35 72.09
C ASP A 27 -13.29 -27.77 71.79
N SER A 28 -13.45 -26.46 72.06
CA SER A 28 -14.70 -25.72 71.88
C SER A 28 -15.02 -25.37 70.42
N GLU A 29 -14.00 -25.19 69.58
CA GLU A 29 -14.16 -24.95 68.15
C GLU A 29 -14.45 -26.26 67.40
N LEU A 30 -13.77 -27.35 67.76
CA LEU A 30 -14.13 -28.70 67.29
C LEU A 30 -15.55 -29.06 67.72
N THR A 31 -15.95 -28.78 68.96
CA THR A 31 -17.34 -28.95 69.41
C THR A 31 -18.30 -28.16 68.51
N SER A 32 -17.98 -26.90 68.21
CA SER A 32 -18.83 -26.02 67.38
C SER A 32 -18.96 -26.51 65.93
N PHE A 33 -17.89 -27.03 65.34
CA PHE A 33 -17.91 -27.70 64.04
C PHE A 33 -18.75 -28.97 64.07
N LEU A 34 -18.54 -29.84 65.06
CA LEU A 34 -19.23 -31.13 65.16
C LEU A 34 -20.74 -30.99 65.36
N ILE A 35 -21.24 -29.95 66.04
CA ILE A 35 -22.69 -29.69 66.12
C ILE A 35 -23.32 -29.56 64.72
N GLN A 36 -22.66 -28.91 63.78
CA GLN A 36 -23.17 -28.74 62.42
C GLN A 36 -22.87 -29.95 61.52
N PHE A 37 -21.66 -30.52 61.65
CA PHE A 37 -21.20 -31.64 60.82
C PHE A 37 -21.94 -32.95 61.10
N THR A 38 -22.48 -33.13 62.31
CA THR A 38 -23.14 -34.39 62.74
C THR A 38 -24.67 -34.38 62.65
N ASP A 39 -25.30 -33.24 62.33
CA ASP A 39 -26.74 -33.17 62.05
C ASP A 39 -27.03 -33.71 60.62
N ARG A 40 -28.29 -33.91 60.30
CA ARG A 40 -28.74 -34.41 58.99
C ARG A 40 -28.56 -33.35 57.88
N PRO A 41 -28.06 -33.71 56.68
CA PRO A 41 -27.86 -32.78 55.56
C PRO A 41 -29.07 -31.94 55.13
N GLY A 42 -30.30 -32.43 55.36
CA GLY A 42 -31.52 -31.75 54.97
C GLY A 42 -32.80 -32.50 55.37
N PRO A 43 -33.98 -32.04 54.91
CA PRO A 43 -35.25 -32.72 55.12
C PRO A 43 -35.45 -33.90 54.17
N LEU A 44 -35.88 -35.04 54.72
CA LEU A 44 -36.32 -36.20 53.94
C LEU A 44 -37.76 -36.00 53.40
N PRO A 45 -38.11 -36.59 52.25
CA PRO A 45 -39.49 -36.65 51.77
C PRO A 45 -40.40 -37.44 52.73
N PRO A 46 -41.70 -37.13 52.81
CA PRO A 46 -42.65 -37.92 53.60
C PRO A 46 -42.63 -39.40 53.19
N GLY A 47 -42.55 -40.30 54.18
CA GLY A 47 -42.52 -41.76 53.98
C GLY A 47 -41.12 -42.34 53.70
N VAL A 48 -40.09 -41.53 53.43
CA VAL A 48 -38.72 -42.03 53.29
C VAL A 48 -38.07 -42.17 54.67
N LEU A 49 -37.66 -43.39 55.02
CA LEU A 49 -36.87 -43.65 56.22
C LEU A 49 -35.39 -43.32 55.98
N LEU A 50 -34.74 -42.74 57.00
CA LEU A 50 -33.30 -42.51 56.98
C LEU A 50 -32.55 -43.83 57.10
N LYS A 51 -31.70 -44.15 56.12
CA LYS A 51 -30.67 -45.20 56.28
C LYS A 51 -29.43 -44.63 56.98
N PRO A 52 -28.67 -45.44 57.73
CA PRO A 52 -27.40 -45.00 58.29
C PRO A 52 -26.43 -44.56 57.18
N TYR A 53 -25.60 -43.56 57.47
CA TYR A 53 -24.61 -43.05 56.51
C TYR A 53 -23.29 -42.65 57.18
N LEU A 54 -22.22 -42.67 56.38
CA LEU A 54 -20.89 -42.22 56.78
C LEU A 54 -20.65 -40.77 56.38
N SER A 55 -19.81 -40.06 57.13
CA SER A 55 -19.29 -38.73 56.77
C SER A 55 -17.92 -38.49 57.40
N GLY A 56 -16.99 -37.88 56.66
CA GLY A 56 -15.64 -37.59 57.13
C GLY A 56 -15.04 -36.32 56.52
N SER A 57 -14.24 -35.61 57.32
CA SER A 57 -13.63 -34.32 56.98
C SER A 57 -12.48 -34.00 57.93
N ALA A 58 -11.47 -33.31 57.43
CA ALA A 58 -10.54 -32.58 58.28
C ALA A 58 -11.21 -31.40 59.00
N PHE A 59 -10.72 -31.07 60.20
CA PHE A 59 -10.97 -29.82 60.91
C PHE A 59 -9.75 -29.46 61.78
N LYS A 60 -9.09 -28.32 61.50
CA LYS A 60 -7.80 -27.93 62.10
C LYS A 60 -6.76 -29.08 62.05
N ASN A 61 -6.33 -29.56 63.22
CA ASN A 61 -5.36 -30.64 63.43
C ASN A 61 -6.01 -32.03 63.45
N TYR A 62 -7.35 -32.10 63.42
CA TYR A 62 -8.10 -33.33 63.50
C TYR A 62 -8.58 -33.80 62.12
N TYR A 63 -8.75 -35.11 61.99
CA TYR A 63 -9.62 -35.71 60.99
C TYR A 63 -10.76 -36.44 61.68
N VAL A 64 -11.96 -36.19 61.20
CA VAL A 64 -13.20 -36.69 61.76
C VAL A 64 -13.75 -37.80 60.86
N PHE A 65 -14.06 -38.94 61.45
CA PHE A 65 -14.87 -40.00 60.85
C PHE A 65 -16.19 -40.09 61.62
N SER A 66 -17.32 -40.32 60.96
CA SER A 66 -18.61 -40.40 61.65
C SER A 66 -19.60 -41.33 60.96
N LYS A 67 -20.47 -41.95 61.76
CA LYS A 67 -21.59 -42.78 61.29
C LYS A 67 -22.87 -42.28 61.95
N THR A 68 -23.79 -41.80 61.13
CA THR A 68 -25.05 -41.19 61.55
C THR A 68 -26.19 -42.18 61.38
N PHE A 69 -27.08 -42.26 62.37
CA PHE A 69 -28.25 -43.12 62.40
C PHE A 69 -29.52 -42.31 62.72
N PRO A 70 -30.72 -42.75 62.31
CA PRO A 70 -31.96 -42.26 62.93
C PRO A 70 -31.95 -42.57 64.43
N ASP A 71 -32.40 -41.63 65.27
CA ASP A 71 -32.45 -41.82 66.72
C ASP A 71 -33.81 -42.40 67.19
N PRO A 72 -33.86 -43.66 67.67
CA PRO A 72 -35.10 -44.27 68.16
C PRO A 72 -35.51 -43.81 69.58
N GLN A 73 -34.64 -43.09 70.29
CA GLN A 73 -34.87 -42.62 71.66
C GLN A 73 -35.27 -41.13 71.72
N ALA A 74 -35.20 -40.42 70.59
CA ALA A 74 -35.46 -38.98 70.53
C ALA A 74 -36.95 -38.62 70.66
N SER A 75 -37.21 -37.45 71.27
CA SER A 75 -38.54 -36.91 71.53
C SER A 75 -39.29 -36.41 70.29
N ARG A 76 -38.59 -36.25 69.15
CA ARG A 76 -39.13 -35.76 67.88
C ARG A 76 -38.69 -36.62 66.70
N SER A 77 -39.62 -36.88 65.77
CA SER A 77 -39.37 -37.66 64.55
C SER A 77 -38.28 -37.03 63.67
N GLY A 78 -37.40 -37.87 63.12
CA GLY A 78 -36.32 -37.46 62.22
C GLY A 78 -35.10 -36.84 62.90
N MET A 79 -34.96 -36.94 64.22
CA MET A 79 -33.65 -36.77 64.88
C MET A 79 -32.66 -37.85 64.47
N VAL A 80 -31.39 -37.52 64.61
CA VAL A 80 -30.26 -38.42 64.38
C VAL A 80 -29.41 -38.58 65.64
N ILE A 81 -28.70 -39.70 65.70
CA ILE A 81 -27.66 -40.01 66.68
C ILE A 81 -26.41 -40.40 65.89
N THR A 82 -25.32 -39.70 66.17
CA THR A 82 -24.09 -39.76 65.37
C THR A 82 -22.93 -40.15 66.27
N HIS A 83 -22.28 -41.27 65.95
CA HIS A 83 -20.98 -41.59 66.53
C HIS A 83 -19.87 -40.92 65.73
N VAL A 84 -18.90 -40.37 66.44
CA VAL A 84 -17.78 -39.61 65.87
C VAL A 84 -16.49 -40.18 66.41
N LEU A 85 -15.54 -40.47 65.51
CA LEU A 85 -14.16 -40.78 65.82
C LEU A 85 -13.29 -39.61 65.38
N ILE A 86 -12.33 -39.23 66.22
CA ILE A 86 -11.50 -38.05 66.07
C ILE A 86 -10.04 -38.51 66.15
N ALA A 87 -9.34 -38.48 65.01
CA ALA A 87 -7.92 -38.79 64.90
C ALA A 87 -7.10 -37.50 64.77
N ASP A 88 -5.86 -37.51 65.27
CA ASP A 88 -4.89 -36.45 64.95
C ASP A 88 -4.33 -36.66 63.53
N LYS A 89 -4.30 -35.61 62.72
CA LYS A 89 -3.86 -35.64 61.32
C LYS A 89 -2.48 -36.24 61.12
N SER A 90 -1.54 -35.98 62.03
CA SER A 90 -0.17 -36.51 61.97
C SER A 90 -0.10 -38.04 62.01
N THR A 91 -1.19 -38.70 62.41
CA THR A 91 -1.28 -40.17 62.49
C THR A 91 -1.86 -40.83 61.23
N LEU A 92 -2.52 -40.09 60.35
CA LEU A 92 -3.26 -40.64 59.19
C LEU A 92 -2.37 -41.41 58.23
N GLU A 93 -1.12 -40.99 58.02
CA GLU A 93 -0.20 -41.70 57.12
C GLU A 93 0.27 -43.07 57.66
N SER A 94 0.03 -43.36 58.93
CA SER A 94 0.19 -44.72 59.47
C SER A 94 -1.06 -45.60 59.32
N ILE A 95 -2.20 -45.02 58.95
CA ILE A 95 -3.47 -45.70 58.66
C ILE A 95 -3.54 -45.97 57.15
N ASN A 96 -3.33 -47.23 56.75
CA ASN A 96 -3.55 -47.69 55.37
C ASN A 96 -4.80 -48.59 55.26
N ASP A 97 -5.06 -49.40 56.29
CA ASP A 97 -6.33 -50.10 56.45
C ASP A 97 -7.32 -49.12 57.11
N LEU A 98 -8.33 -48.68 56.35
CA LEU A 98 -9.36 -47.77 56.80
C LEU A 98 -10.45 -48.52 57.60
N GLN A 99 -10.60 -49.83 57.39
CA GLN A 99 -11.55 -50.66 58.15
C GLN A 99 -11.13 -50.80 59.62
N ILE A 100 -9.84 -50.67 59.96
CA ILE A 100 -9.38 -50.53 61.36
C ILE A 100 -10.02 -49.32 62.08
N ILE A 101 -10.37 -48.25 61.34
CA ILE A 101 -11.07 -47.09 61.90
C ILE A 101 -12.59 -47.24 61.79
N LEU A 102 -13.10 -47.64 60.62
CA LEU A 102 -14.54 -47.72 60.37
C LEU A 102 -15.23 -48.78 61.23
N SER A 103 -14.54 -49.87 61.59
CA SER A 103 -15.06 -50.89 62.52
C SER A 103 -15.16 -50.45 63.99
N LEU A 104 -14.58 -49.29 64.35
CA LEU A 104 -14.78 -48.65 65.66
C LEU A 104 -16.05 -47.78 65.69
N LEU A 105 -16.70 -47.54 64.55
CA LEU A 105 -18.00 -46.87 64.50
C LEU A 105 -19.09 -47.87 64.91
N ILE A 106 -20.06 -47.42 65.71
CA ILE A 106 -21.19 -48.24 66.16
C ILE A 106 -21.92 -48.91 64.98
N SER A 107 -22.39 -50.14 65.20
CA SER A 107 -23.29 -50.84 64.26
C SER A 107 -24.74 -50.39 64.40
N GLU A 108 -25.17 -50.03 65.61
CA GLU A 108 -26.56 -49.67 65.96
C GLU A 108 -26.60 -48.55 67.02
N PRO A 109 -27.69 -47.76 67.11
CA PRO A 109 -27.87 -46.71 68.12
C PRO A 109 -27.76 -47.19 69.58
N PRO A 110 -26.81 -46.67 70.38
CA PRO A 110 -26.61 -47.13 71.76
C PRO A 110 -27.65 -46.58 72.74
N VAL A 111 -27.88 -47.34 73.82
CA VAL A 111 -28.72 -46.95 74.97
C VAL A 111 -27.95 -46.06 75.94
N GLU A 112 -26.68 -46.40 76.23
CA GLU A 112 -25.78 -45.56 77.02
C GLU A 112 -25.00 -44.62 76.10
N ARG A 113 -25.04 -43.31 76.37
CA ARG A 113 -24.53 -42.27 75.46
C ARG A 113 -23.55 -41.27 76.11
N THR A 114 -23.28 -41.45 77.40
CA THR A 114 -22.49 -40.54 78.24
C THR A 114 -21.16 -41.12 78.69
N ASN A 115 -20.81 -42.32 78.21
CA ASN A 115 -19.69 -43.12 78.67
C ASN A 115 -18.86 -43.53 77.43
N LEU A 116 -17.90 -42.68 77.10
CA LEU A 116 -16.88 -42.91 76.07
C LEU A 116 -15.53 -42.54 76.66
N GLU A 117 -14.53 -43.35 76.32
CA GLU A 117 -13.11 -43.13 76.59
C GLU A 117 -12.33 -43.13 75.25
N PRO A 118 -11.13 -42.54 75.16
CA PRO A 118 -10.28 -42.67 73.98
C PRO A 118 -9.84 -44.12 73.74
N ILE A 119 -9.77 -44.54 72.47
CA ILE A 119 -9.33 -45.88 72.07
C ILE A 119 -7.85 -45.84 71.65
N GLU A 120 -7.00 -46.66 72.27
CA GLU A 120 -5.68 -46.96 71.71
C GLU A 120 -5.77 -48.08 70.66
N ILE A 121 -5.33 -47.80 69.43
CA ILE A 121 -5.13 -48.82 68.39
C ILE A 121 -3.64 -48.99 68.04
N ASN A 122 -3.26 -50.23 67.70
CA ASN A 122 -1.90 -50.57 67.30
C ASN A 122 -1.86 -50.83 65.79
N VAL A 123 -1.57 -49.80 65.01
CA VAL A 123 -1.57 -49.93 63.54
C VAL A 123 -0.23 -50.51 63.06
N LYS A 124 -0.32 -51.53 62.20
CA LYS A 124 0.80 -52.09 61.46
C LYS A 124 0.82 -51.44 60.08
N HIS A 125 2.01 -51.10 59.57
CA HIS A 125 2.18 -50.97 58.13
C HIS A 125 2.09 -52.37 57.53
N SER A 126 0.90 -52.74 57.05
CA SER A 126 0.72 -53.80 56.07
C SER A 126 0.89 -53.19 54.68
N ASP A 127 1.83 -53.71 53.89
CA ASP A 127 1.72 -53.64 52.44
C ASP A 127 0.40 -54.36 52.08
N HIS A 128 -0.60 -53.60 51.61
CA HIS A 128 -1.87 -54.17 51.18
C HIS A 128 -1.67 -54.81 49.80
N PHE A 129 -2.05 -56.08 49.67
CA PHE A 129 -2.04 -56.75 48.37
C PHE A 129 -3.29 -56.36 47.59
N TYR A 130 -3.12 -55.44 46.64
CA TYR A 130 -4.22 -54.94 45.82
C TYR A 130 -4.43 -55.81 44.58
N GLU A 131 -5.61 -56.43 44.49
CA GLU A 131 -6.04 -57.18 43.31
C GLU A 131 -6.32 -56.23 42.13
N ASN A 132 -5.86 -56.60 40.94
CA ASN A 132 -6.16 -55.84 39.72
C ASN A 132 -7.59 -56.11 39.20
N LYS A 133 -8.31 -57.04 39.83
CA LYS A 133 -9.73 -57.30 39.55
C LYS A 133 -10.60 -56.54 40.54
N GLN A 134 -11.48 -55.70 40.02
CA GLN A 134 -12.32 -54.79 40.80
C GLN A 134 -13.73 -54.69 40.21
N PRO A 135 -14.75 -54.33 41.01
CA PRO A 135 -16.06 -53.96 40.50
C PRO A 135 -16.02 -52.77 39.54
N VAL A 136 -16.91 -52.73 38.55
CA VAL A 136 -17.08 -51.57 37.64
C VAL A 136 -17.30 -50.25 38.41
N PHE A 137 -18.04 -50.28 39.54
CA PHE A 137 -18.23 -49.08 40.36
C PHE A 137 -16.93 -48.54 40.99
N ILE A 138 -15.96 -49.41 41.30
CA ILE A 138 -14.63 -49.00 41.78
C ILE A 138 -13.86 -48.33 40.65
N GLN A 139 -13.82 -48.94 39.46
CA GLN A 139 -13.15 -48.33 38.31
C GLN A 139 -13.70 -46.92 38.05
N LYS A 140 -15.01 -46.79 37.84
CA LYS A 140 -15.65 -45.49 37.56
C LYS A 140 -15.35 -44.45 38.62
N SER A 141 -15.27 -44.84 39.90
CA SER A 141 -14.94 -43.93 41.00
C SER A 141 -13.49 -43.44 40.90
N LEU A 142 -12.55 -44.33 40.60
CA LEU A 142 -11.15 -43.97 40.34
C LEU A 142 -11.02 -43.11 39.08
N SER A 143 -11.62 -43.50 37.94
CA SER A 143 -11.55 -42.72 36.71
C SER A 143 -12.12 -41.30 36.89
N SER A 144 -13.18 -41.15 37.69
CA SER A 144 -13.77 -39.84 38.02
C SER A 144 -12.84 -39.02 38.92
N PHE A 145 -12.21 -39.65 39.91
CA PHE A 145 -11.20 -39.00 40.76
C PHE A 145 -10.00 -38.51 39.94
N ILE A 146 -9.41 -39.37 39.11
CA ILE A 146 -8.23 -39.09 38.27
C ILE A 146 -8.48 -37.94 37.26
N LYS A 147 -9.73 -37.74 36.84
CA LYS A 147 -10.15 -36.65 35.94
C LYS A 147 -10.52 -35.35 36.67
N GLY A 148 -10.67 -35.38 38.00
CA GLY A 148 -11.17 -34.25 38.77
C GLY A 148 -12.69 -34.04 38.65
N ASP A 149 -13.46 -35.06 38.24
CA ASP A 149 -14.93 -35.04 38.17
C ASP A 149 -15.55 -35.16 39.58
N LEU A 150 -15.28 -34.16 40.43
CA LEU A 150 -15.66 -34.14 41.85
C LEU A 150 -16.87 -33.21 42.13
N PRO A 151 -17.70 -33.52 43.15
CA PRO A 151 -17.71 -34.76 43.94
C PRO A 151 -18.22 -35.95 43.15
N ILE A 152 -17.62 -37.12 43.40
CA ILE A 152 -18.13 -38.42 42.95
C ILE A 152 -19.49 -38.65 43.61
N LEU A 153 -20.53 -38.90 42.82
CA LEU A 153 -21.87 -39.19 43.33
C LEU A 153 -22.10 -40.70 43.32
N PHE A 154 -22.27 -41.31 44.50
CA PHE A 154 -22.45 -42.76 44.64
C PHE A 154 -23.80 -43.12 45.25
N THR A 155 -24.43 -44.20 44.77
CA THR A 155 -25.62 -44.83 45.35
C THR A 155 -25.40 -46.33 45.49
N GLY A 156 -25.77 -46.91 46.64
CA GLY A 156 -25.59 -48.33 46.91
C GLY A 156 -25.75 -48.63 48.40
N ASP A 157 -25.20 -49.76 48.84
CA ASP A 157 -25.00 -50.05 50.25
C ASP A 157 -23.73 -49.37 50.81
N LEU A 158 -23.53 -49.47 52.13
CA LEU A 158 -22.36 -48.89 52.79
C LEU A 158 -21.09 -49.70 52.55
N VAL A 159 -21.15 -51.01 52.27
CA VAL A 159 -19.94 -51.83 52.05
C VAL A 159 -19.25 -51.41 50.75
N SER A 160 -20.02 -51.21 49.68
CA SER A 160 -19.51 -50.66 48.42
C SER A 160 -18.98 -49.23 48.57
N PHE A 161 -19.63 -48.39 49.39
CA PHE A 161 -19.16 -47.03 49.69
C PHE A 161 -17.86 -47.04 50.50
N GLU A 162 -17.75 -47.91 51.50
CA GLU A 162 -16.55 -48.11 52.31
C GLU A 162 -15.39 -48.67 51.47
N ASP A 163 -15.64 -49.48 50.44
CA ASP A 163 -14.58 -49.94 49.52
C ASP A 163 -14.07 -48.83 48.58
N ILE A 164 -14.95 -47.95 48.07
CA ILE A 164 -14.53 -46.74 47.34
C ILE A 164 -13.65 -45.86 48.24
N LEU A 165 -14.09 -45.61 49.49
CA LEU A 165 -13.30 -44.88 50.48
C LEU A 165 -11.94 -45.55 50.71
N GLN A 166 -11.89 -46.87 50.85
CA GLN A 166 -10.65 -47.62 51.06
C GLN A 166 -9.66 -47.49 49.88
N LYS A 167 -10.12 -47.43 48.62
CA LYS A 167 -9.21 -47.16 47.49
C LYS A 167 -8.70 -45.72 47.53
N LEU A 168 -9.61 -44.73 47.63
CA LEU A 168 -9.26 -43.31 47.63
C LEU A 168 -8.36 -42.92 48.81
N TRP A 169 -8.54 -43.55 49.98
CA TRP A 169 -7.69 -43.35 51.17
C TRP A 169 -6.22 -43.68 50.92
N ASN A 170 -5.93 -44.62 50.01
CA ASN A 170 -4.58 -45.03 49.65
C ASN A 170 -4.14 -44.50 48.27
N SER A 171 -4.67 -43.32 47.89
CA SER A 171 -4.16 -42.49 46.80
C SER A 171 -2.62 -42.34 46.88
N PRO A 172 -1.91 -42.33 45.73
CA PRO A 172 -0.46 -42.10 45.69
C PRO A 172 -0.03 -40.66 45.99
N ILE A 173 -0.97 -39.71 46.08
CA ILE A 173 -0.74 -38.29 46.40
C ILE A 173 -0.49 -38.14 47.90
N ASN A 174 0.69 -37.62 48.31
CA ASN A 174 1.02 -37.48 49.73
C ASN A 174 0.09 -36.50 50.44
N GLY A 175 -0.34 -36.81 51.67
CA GLY A 175 -1.24 -35.97 52.44
C GLY A 175 -2.68 -35.90 51.94
N PHE A 176 -3.04 -36.63 50.86
CA PHE A 176 -4.42 -36.65 50.35
C PHE A 176 -5.42 -37.17 51.39
N LYS A 177 -5.00 -38.01 52.34
CA LYS A 177 -5.82 -38.46 53.48
C LYS A 177 -6.38 -37.31 54.32
N GLU A 178 -5.68 -36.18 54.42
CA GLU A 178 -6.22 -34.97 55.07
C GLU A 178 -7.23 -34.21 54.21
N GLN A 179 -7.18 -34.36 52.89
CA GLN A 179 -8.01 -33.65 51.91
C GLN A 179 -9.29 -34.41 51.58
N LEU A 180 -9.28 -35.74 51.69
CA LEU A 180 -10.44 -36.59 51.44
C LEU A 180 -11.64 -36.13 52.28
N LYS A 181 -12.71 -35.71 51.62
CA LYS A 181 -13.91 -35.20 52.27
C LYS A 181 -15.15 -35.87 51.70
N TYR A 182 -15.95 -36.49 52.56
CA TYR A 182 -17.11 -37.28 52.15
C TYR A 182 -18.29 -37.13 53.10
N ARG A 183 -19.50 -37.28 52.57
CA ARG A 183 -20.74 -37.13 53.35
C ARG A 183 -21.95 -37.69 52.62
N ALA A 184 -23.07 -37.85 53.34
CA ALA A 184 -24.36 -38.00 52.70
C ALA A 184 -24.88 -36.68 52.10
N SER A 185 -25.76 -36.82 51.12
CA SER A 185 -26.59 -35.73 50.59
C SER A 185 -28.00 -36.22 50.28
N PHE A 186 -29.01 -35.44 50.67
CA PHE A 186 -30.43 -35.75 50.46
C PHE A 186 -31.05 -34.95 49.32
N SER A 187 -30.34 -33.95 48.76
CA SER A 187 -30.66 -33.27 47.51
C SER A 187 -29.41 -32.60 46.90
N PRO A 188 -29.40 -32.28 45.59
CA PRO A 188 -28.30 -31.54 44.99
C PRO A 188 -27.96 -30.20 45.67
N LYS A 189 -28.94 -29.57 46.35
CA LYS A 189 -28.73 -28.30 47.07
C LYS A 189 -27.85 -28.44 48.30
N ASP A 190 -27.86 -29.61 48.95
CA ASP A 190 -27.16 -29.81 50.22
C ASP A 190 -25.62 -29.76 50.04
N ILE A 191 -25.14 -29.87 48.79
CA ILE A 191 -23.73 -29.79 48.38
C ILE A 191 -23.44 -28.57 47.48
N GLU A 192 -24.42 -27.69 47.26
CA GLU A 192 -24.27 -26.49 46.44
C GLU A 192 -23.23 -25.55 47.07
N GLY A 193 -22.23 -25.12 46.30
CA GLY A 193 -21.07 -24.35 46.78
C GLY A 193 -19.99 -25.16 47.53
N SER A 194 -20.16 -26.47 47.74
CA SER A 194 -19.18 -27.33 48.45
C SER A 194 -18.10 -27.87 47.50
N ALA A 195 -17.22 -26.98 47.02
CA ALA A 195 -16.20 -27.27 46.00
C ALA A 195 -15.05 -28.19 46.45
N ASP A 196 -15.00 -28.59 47.72
CA ASP A 196 -13.95 -29.41 48.34
C ASP A 196 -14.42 -30.84 48.67
N LEU A 197 -15.59 -31.26 48.20
CA LEU A 197 -16.10 -32.62 48.40
C LEU A 197 -15.50 -33.60 47.41
N THR A 198 -14.98 -34.72 47.90
CA THR A 198 -14.48 -35.82 47.06
C THR A 198 -15.58 -36.80 46.68
N LEU A 199 -16.39 -37.24 47.66
CA LEU A 199 -17.32 -38.36 47.51
C LEU A 199 -18.62 -38.12 48.27
N VAL A 200 -19.77 -38.32 47.62
CA VAL A 200 -21.10 -38.06 48.19
C VAL A 200 -21.95 -39.32 48.12
N PHE A 201 -22.44 -39.78 49.28
CA PHE A 201 -23.40 -40.86 49.40
C PHE A 201 -24.83 -40.34 49.15
N VAL A 202 -25.52 -40.95 48.19
CA VAL A 202 -26.93 -40.68 47.88
C VAL A 202 -27.73 -41.95 48.19
N GLN A 203 -28.62 -41.87 49.17
CA GLN A 203 -29.54 -42.95 49.50
C GLN A 203 -30.50 -43.23 48.31
N SER A 204 -30.69 -44.50 47.96
CA SER A 204 -31.43 -44.94 46.75
C SER A 204 -32.85 -44.37 46.64
N GLU A 205 -33.58 -44.27 47.76
CA GLU A 205 -34.93 -43.68 47.81
C GLU A 205 -34.99 -42.18 47.42
N LEU A 206 -33.84 -41.50 47.34
CA LEU A 206 -33.72 -40.08 47.04
C LEU A 206 -33.28 -39.79 45.60
N LEU A 207 -32.96 -40.82 44.80
CA LEU A 207 -32.44 -40.70 43.43
C LEU A 207 -33.35 -39.89 42.48
N SER A 208 -34.65 -39.86 42.73
CA SER A 208 -35.62 -39.03 41.99
C SER A 208 -35.36 -37.51 42.04
N LYS A 209 -34.49 -37.04 42.95
CA LYS A 209 -34.02 -35.65 43.03
C LYS A 209 -32.73 -35.38 42.25
N TRP A 210 -32.11 -36.40 41.65
CA TRP A 210 -30.76 -36.32 41.06
C TRP A 210 -30.78 -36.68 39.57
N ASN A 211 -29.75 -36.24 38.84
CA ASN A 211 -29.52 -36.68 37.47
C ASN A 211 -28.76 -38.01 37.50
N THR A 212 -29.45 -39.11 37.19
CA THR A 212 -28.91 -40.49 37.18
C THR A 212 -27.67 -40.64 36.30
N ASN A 213 -27.51 -39.83 35.26
CA ASN A 213 -26.41 -39.95 34.29
C ASN A 213 -25.04 -39.51 34.85
N LYS A 214 -24.98 -39.03 36.12
CA LYS A 214 -23.75 -38.71 36.85
C LYS A 214 -23.58 -39.52 38.14
N LEU A 215 -24.43 -40.51 38.40
CA LEU A 215 -24.36 -41.36 39.59
C LEU A 215 -23.70 -42.70 39.24
N ILE A 216 -22.77 -43.12 40.09
CA ILE A 216 -22.18 -44.45 40.08
C ILE A 216 -23.04 -45.34 41.00
N SER A 217 -23.47 -46.51 40.52
CA SER A 217 -24.27 -47.46 41.32
C SER A 217 -23.40 -48.61 41.82
N GLY A 218 -23.51 -48.94 43.12
CA GLY A 218 -22.92 -50.16 43.70
C GLY A 218 -23.51 -51.46 43.13
N GLU A 219 -24.63 -51.37 42.41
CA GLU A 219 -25.20 -52.47 41.63
C GLU A 219 -24.34 -52.81 40.39
N GLU A 220 -23.41 -51.93 39.97
CA GLU A 220 -22.42 -52.20 38.92
C GLU A 220 -21.25 -53.03 39.47
N ASN A 221 -21.58 -54.23 39.97
CA ASN A 221 -20.68 -55.11 40.71
C ASN A 221 -19.96 -56.16 39.84
N ASP A 222 -20.14 -56.12 38.52
CA ASP A 222 -19.37 -56.94 37.57
C ASP A 222 -17.87 -56.75 37.79
N ILE A 223 -17.14 -57.87 37.90
CA ILE A 223 -15.70 -57.86 38.18
C ILE A 223 -14.92 -57.77 36.87
N ILE A 224 -14.24 -56.64 36.68
CA ILE A 224 -13.38 -56.35 35.53
C ILE A 224 -11.91 -56.33 35.95
N GLU A 225 -11.01 -56.50 34.98
CA GLU A 225 -9.56 -56.40 35.17
C GLU A 225 -9.08 -55.02 34.77
N ILE A 226 -8.45 -54.31 35.72
CA ILE A 226 -7.97 -52.93 35.55
C ILE A 226 -6.66 -52.96 34.78
N THR A 227 -6.69 -52.45 33.54
CA THR A 227 -5.57 -52.43 32.60
C THR A 227 -4.91 -51.05 32.45
N SER A 228 -5.58 -49.96 32.84
CA SER A 228 -4.97 -48.61 32.82
C SER A 228 -3.81 -48.53 33.84
N PRO A 229 -2.62 -48.06 33.43
CA PRO A 229 -1.51 -47.81 34.35
C PRO A 229 -1.90 -46.83 35.47
N THR A 230 -2.60 -45.73 35.18
CA THR A 230 -3.03 -44.80 36.25
C THR A 230 -4.05 -45.43 37.19
N GLU A 231 -5.08 -46.11 36.69
CA GLU A 231 -6.08 -46.74 37.59
C GLU A 231 -5.44 -47.82 38.49
N ALA A 232 -4.51 -48.62 37.95
CA ALA A 232 -3.73 -49.58 38.74
C ALA A 232 -2.78 -48.92 39.76
N LEU A 233 -2.34 -47.68 39.52
CA LEU A 233 -1.53 -46.89 40.46
C LEU A 233 -2.36 -46.33 41.61
N PHE A 234 -3.60 -45.91 41.35
CA PHE A 234 -4.58 -45.52 42.37
C PHE A 234 -5.18 -46.72 43.13
N LEU A 235 -5.02 -47.93 42.61
CA LEU A 235 -5.10 -49.18 43.40
C LEU A 235 -3.78 -49.50 44.15
N GLY A 236 -2.91 -48.52 44.42
CA GLY A 236 -1.78 -48.66 45.34
C GLY A 236 -0.60 -49.53 44.87
N ARG A 237 -0.57 -50.01 43.61
CA ARG A 237 0.54 -50.85 43.06
C ARG A 237 1.82 -50.08 42.71
N GLN A 238 2.18 -49.05 43.49
CA GLN A 238 3.24 -48.08 43.16
C GLN A 238 4.57 -48.71 42.69
N LYS A 239 5.07 -49.73 43.40
CA LYS A 239 6.40 -50.35 43.15
C LYS A 239 6.44 -51.28 41.92
N GLU A 240 5.29 -51.54 41.29
CA GLU A 240 5.14 -52.48 40.16
C GLU A 240 4.52 -51.79 38.92
N ASN A 241 4.39 -50.46 38.96
CA ASN A 241 3.63 -49.70 37.97
C ASN A 241 4.57 -48.93 37.02
N PRO A 242 4.52 -49.18 35.70
CA PRO A 242 5.48 -48.59 34.76
C PRO A 242 5.28 -47.07 34.55
N LEU A 243 4.05 -46.56 34.74
CA LEU A 243 3.80 -45.11 34.73
C LEU A 243 4.42 -44.44 35.96
N TYR A 244 4.39 -45.07 37.13
CA TYR A 244 5.04 -44.53 38.33
C TYR A 244 6.56 -44.40 38.14
N ASP A 245 7.22 -45.45 37.62
CA ASP A 245 8.65 -45.39 37.31
C ASP A 245 8.98 -44.39 36.19
N PHE A 246 8.10 -44.23 35.19
CA PHE A 246 8.22 -43.19 34.17
C PHE A 246 8.13 -41.77 34.75
N LEU A 247 7.08 -41.47 35.51
CA LEU A 247 6.87 -40.18 36.19
C LEU A 247 8.05 -39.82 37.11
N LYS A 248 8.54 -40.81 37.84
CA LYS A 248 9.72 -40.69 38.71
C LYS A 248 11.03 -40.48 37.92
N THR A 249 11.17 -41.11 36.75
CA THR A 249 12.34 -40.95 35.86
C THR A 249 12.38 -39.57 35.21
N ILE A 250 11.23 -39.01 34.82
CA ILE A 250 11.15 -37.60 34.40
C ILE A 250 11.21 -36.62 35.58
N GLY A 251 11.02 -37.10 36.82
CA GLY A 251 11.07 -36.27 38.01
C GLY A 251 9.87 -35.34 38.15
N ALA A 252 8.68 -35.84 37.84
CA ALA A 252 7.43 -35.11 37.97
C ALA A 252 6.98 -34.98 39.43
N ASP A 253 6.13 -33.97 39.68
CA ASP A 253 5.55 -33.71 41.00
C ASP A 253 4.39 -34.69 41.26
N LEU A 254 4.63 -35.68 42.11
CA LEU A 254 3.67 -36.73 42.45
C LEU A 254 2.58 -36.27 43.44
N ASP A 255 2.68 -35.05 43.97
CA ASP A 255 1.68 -34.49 44.88
C ASP A 255 0.59 -33.69 44.12
N ASP A 256 0.76 -33.46 42.80
CA ASP A 256 -0.27 -32.90 41.92
C ASP A 256 -1.09 -34.01 41.24
N LEU A 257 -2.41 -34.04 41.47
CA LEU A 257 -3.35 -34.92 40.77
C LEU A 257 -3.25 -34.79 39.25
N ASN A 258 -3.05 -33.57 38.73
CA ASN A 258 -2.90 -33.32 37.30
C ASN A 258 -1.59 -33.91 36.71
N THR A 259 -0.56 -34.24 37.53
CA THR A 259 0.60 -34.99 37.05
C THR A 259 0.20 -36.37 36.56
N TYR A 260 -0.73 -37.05 37.24
CA TYR A 260 -1.23 -38.34 36.80
C TYR A 260 -2.08 -38.21 35.53
N THR A 261 -3.03 -37.28 35.50
CA THR A 261 -3.91 -37.07 34.32
C THR A 261 -3.13 -36.69 33.05
N GLN A 262 -2.04 -35.93 33.17
CA GLN A 262 -1.18 -35.57 32.04
C GLN A 262 -0.06 -36.59 31.77
N GLY A 263 0.33 -37.34 32.80
CA GLY A 263 1.34 -38.38 32.75
C GLY A 263 0.87 -39.66 32.06
N ASP A 264 -0.39 -40.06 32.27
CA ASP A 264 -1.01 -41.23 31.63
C ASP A 264 -0.91 -41.12 30.10
N VAL A 265 -1.39 -40.00 29.56
CA VAL A 265 -1.31 -39.64 28.13
C VAL A 265 0.15 -39.66 27.65
N LEU A 266 1.03 -38.88 28.28
CA LEU A 266 2.44 -38.80 27.90
C LEU A 266 3.17 -40.16 27.95
N PHE A 267 2.74 -41.08 28.82
CA PHE A 267 3.28 -42.42 28.93
C PHE A 267 2.74 -43.36 27.85
N GLU A 268 1.44 -43.32 27.52
CA GLU A 268 0.88 -44.06 26.38
C GLU A 268 1.58 -43.64 25.07
N ASP A 269 1.70 -42.34 24.83
CA ASP A 269 2.39 -41.77 23.67
C ASP A 269 3.91 -42.07 23.65
N TYR A 270 4.54 -42.26 24.82
CA TYR A 270 5.93 -42.68 24.94
C TYR A 270 6.12 -44.19 24.65
N VAL A 271 5.19 -45.04 25.09
CA VAL A 271 5.24 -46.50 24.83
C VAL A 271 5.05 -46.83 23.34
N ASP A 272 4.25 -46.04 22.61
CA ASP A 272 4.05 -46.20 21.15
C ASP A 272 4.88 -45.21 20.31
N LEU A 273 5.90 -44.56 20.91
CA LEU A 273 6.61 -43.42 20.31
C LEU A 273 7.17 -43.70 18.91
N ASP A 274 7.62 -44.93 18.62
CA ASP A 274 8.13 -45.34 17.29
C ASP A 274 7.03 -45.34 16.22
N ASN A 275 5.80 -45.72 16.55
CA ASN A 275 4.66 -45.77 15.62
C ASN A 275 3.88 -44.45 15.54
N LEU A 276 4.03 -43.57 16.55
CA LEU A 276 3.34 -42.29 16.68
C LEU A 276 3.73 -41.30 15.56
N ASN A 277 3.00 -41.30 14.45
CA ASN A 277 3.36 -40.55 13.23
C ASN A 277 2.63 -39.19 13.07
N ASP A 278 1.72 -38.84 13.97
CA ASP A 278 1.08 -37.52 13.97
C ASP A 278 1.95 -36.50 14.76
N PRO A 279 2.39 -35.39 14.14
CA PRO A 279 3.21 -34.40 14.82
C PRO A 279 2.44 -33.58 15.88
N ASP A 280 1.10 -33.51 15.86
CA ASP A 280 0.37 -32.76 16.88
C ASP A 280 0.38 -33.45 18.25
N PHE A 281 0.42 -34.78 18.28
CA PHE A 281 0.68 -35.55 19.50
C PHE A 281 2.08 -35.22 20.03
N ILE A 282 3.14 -35.42 19.25
CA ILE A 282 4.53 -35.10 19.66
C ILE A 282 4.68 -33.63 20.12
N ARG A 283 3.94 -32.67 19.52
CA ARG A 283 3.90 -31.27 19.98
C ARG A 283 3.19 -31.07 21.33
N ARG A 284 2.08 -31.77 21.57
CA ARG A 284 1.40 -31.84 22.87
C ARG A 284 2.36 -32.42 23.91
N ASP A 285 3.08 -33.47 23.56
CA ASP A 285 3.90 -34.27 24.48
C ASP A 285 5.17 -33.55 24.91
N LEU A 286 5.86 -32.89 23.97
CA LEU A 286 6.92 -31.94 24.31
C LEU A 286 6.40 -30.82 25.23
N ARG A 287 5.17 -30.32 25.04
CA ARG A 287 4.61 -29.30 25.94
C ARG A 287 4.31 -29.86 27.34
N ILE A 288 3.69 -31.04 27.44
CA ILE A 288 3.40 -31.72 28.71
C ILE A 288 4.70 -32.06 29.45
N LEU A 289 5.65 -32.72 28.78
CA LEU A 289 6.96 -33.08 29.33
C LEU A 289 7.75 -31.86 29.81
N SER A 290 7.62 -30.71 29.13
CA SER A 290 8.23 -29.44 29.60
C SER A 290 7.56 -28.82 30.84
N LYS A 291 6.30 -29.20 31.14
CA LYS A 291 5.57 -28.80 32.35
C LYS A 291 5.81 -29.79 33.50
N LEU A 292 5.67 -31.10 33.25
CA LEU A 292 5.85 -32.14 34.25
C LEU A 292 7.31 -32.31 34.68
N SER A 293 8.26 -32.07 33.76
CA SER A 293 9.70 -32.20 34.02
C SER A 293 10.43 -30.86 33.73
N PRO A 294 10.21 -29.80 34.52
CA PRO A 294 10.80 -28.49 34.27
C PRO A 294 12.32 -28.46 34.52
N ASN A 295 12.88 -29.43 35.26
CA ASN A 295 14.32 -29.56 35.46
C ASN A 295 14.96 -30.25 34.25
N LYS A 296 15.79 -29.50 33.51
CA LYS A 296 16.51 -29.98 32.31
C LYS A 296 17.45 -31.17 32.51
N ASN A 297 17.81 -31.51 33.75
CA ASN A 297 18.69 -32.63 34.07
C ASN A 297 17.93 -33.94 34.40
N LEU A 298 16.59 -33.90 34.47
CA LEU A 298 15.73 -35.05 34.74
C LEU A 298 14.98 -35.46 33.46
N GLY A 299 14.67 -36.75 33.30
CA GLY A 299 14.03 -37.30 32.11
C GLY A 299 14.84 -37.19 30.81
N THR A 300 16.17 -37.00 30.89
CA THR A 300 17.01 -36.56 29.75
C THR A 300 16.94 -37.45 28.52
N SER A 301 16.88 -38.78 28.66
CA SER A 301 16.76 -39.71 27.52
C SER A 301 15.42 -39.54 26.81
N ILE A 302 14.32 -39.73 27.55
CA ILE A 302 12.93 -39.54 27.12
C ILE A 302 12.74 -38.18 26.42
N LYS A 303 13.32 -37.11 26.99
CA LYS A 303 13.29 -35.75 26.42
C LYS A 303 14.01 -35.63 25.08
N GLU A 304 15.08 -36.37 24.87
CA GLU A 304 15.78 -36.40 23.58
C GLU A 304 15.03 -37.27 22.58
N GLU A 305 14.51 -38.43 23.00
CA GLU A 305 13.74 -39.36 22.17
C GLU A 305 12.51 -38.69 21.54
N PHE A 306 11.73 -37.91 22.31
CA PHE A 306 10.65 -37.08 21.75
C PHE A 306 11.15 -35.99 20.77
N ILE A 307 12.34 -35.39 20.99
CA ILE A 307 12.93 -34.40 20.07
C ILE A 307 13.45 -35.04 18.79
N GLU A 308 14.09 -36.21 18.88
CA GLU A 308 14.60 -36.98 17.75
C GLU A 308 13.44 -37.51 16.90
N LYS A 309 12.39 -38.05 17.53
CA LYS A 309 11.14 -38.44 16.85
C LYS A 309 10.53 -37.25 16.11
N PHE A 310 10.41 -36.10 16.76
CA PHE A 310 9.88 -34.88 16.16
C PHE A 310 10.72 -34.40 14.96
N ASN A 311 12.06 -34.42 15.09
CA ASN A 311 12.99 -34.16 13.99
C ASN A 311 12.82 -35.18 12.85
N GLY A 312 12.54 -36.45 13.17
CA GLY A 312 12.16 -37.49 12.21
C GLY A 312 10.91 -37.14 11.41
N LEU A 313 9.86 -36.61 12.05
CA LEU A 313 8.62 -36.17 11.38
C LEU A 313 8.84 -34.94 10.46
N ILE A 314 9.77 -34.04 10.80
CA ILE A 314 10.22 -32.97 9.90
C ILE A 314 10.99 -33.57 8.71
N ASN A 315 11.92 -34.49 8.97
CA ASN A 315 12.75 -35.12 7.94
C ASN A 315 11.97 -36.01 6.98
N SER A 316 10.91 -36.70 7.42
CA SER A 316 9.93 -37.34 6.53
C SER A 316 9.06 -36.30 5.80
N GLY A 317 8.61 -35.26 6.52
CA GLY A 317 7.81 -34.15 5.97
C GLY A 317 6.32 -34.23 6.33
N LEU A 318 6.02 -34.95 7.41
CA LEU A 318 4.72 -34.93 8.08
C LEU A 318 4.56 -33.64 8.90
N GLU A 319 5.66 -33.13 9.47
CA GLU A 319 5.69 -31.83 10.15
C GLU A 319 6.09 -30.66 9.23
N SER A 320 5.41 -29.52 9.39
CA SER A 320 5.74 -28.24 8.75
C SER A 320 5.31 -26.97 9.53
N ASN A 321 4.69 -27.08 10.71
CA ASN A 321 4.13 -25.95 11.45
C ASN A 321 5.12 -25.39 12.50
N VAL A 322 5.91 -24.40 12.06
CA VAL A 322 6.88 -23.64 12.88
C VAL A 322 6.26 -23.00 14.13
N LYS A 323 4.96 -22.63 14.09
CA LYS A 323 4.28 -21.92 15.19
C LYS A 323 4.08 -22.79 16.42
N GLY A 324 3.90 -24.11 16.23
CA GLY A 324 3.73 -25.06 17.33
C GLY A 324 4.88 -25.01 18.36
N LEU A 325 6.09 -24.67 17.89
CA LEU A 325 7.32 -24.59 18.69
C LEU A 325 7.44 -23.32 19.55
N ARG A 326 6.61 -22.29 19.31
CA ARG A 326 6.62 -21.03 20.10
C ARG A 326 6.20 -21.27 21.56
N ASN A 327 5.32 -22.25 21.79
CA ASN A 327 4.62 -22.47 23.07
C ASN A 327 5.13 -23.74 23.78
N ILE A 328 6.43 -24.05 23.70
CA ILE A 328 7.08 -25.14 24.45
C ILE A 328 8.11 -24.50 25.38
N PHE A 329 8.21 -24.96 26.65
CA PHE A 329 9.14 -24.39 27.63
C PHE A 329 10.54 -24.97 27.45
N TRP A 330 11.23 -24.57 26.37
CA TRP A 330 12.52 -25.13 25.95
C TRP A 330 13.64 -25.09 27.01
N SER A 331 13.53 -24.26 28.05
CA SER A 331 14.41 -24.27 29.22
C SER A 331 14.37 -25.57 30.04
N ALA A 332 13.34 -26.41 29.87
CA ALA A 332 13.21 -27.74 30.46
C ALA A 332 14.06 -28.83 29.79
N TYR A 333 14.86 -28.49 28.77
CA TYR A 333 15.68 -29.42 27.99
C TYR A 333 17.15 -28.99 27.97
N ILE A 334 18.07 -29.97 27.90
CA ILE A 334 19.50 -29.69 27.68
C ILE A 334 19.66 -29.02 26.31
N ASP A 335 20.26 -27.83 26.30
CA ASP A 335 20.41 -26.93 25.16
C ASP A 335 19.11 -26.69 24.37
N GLY A 336 17.96 -26.72 25.06
CA GLY A 336 16.65 -26.73 24.44
C GLY A 336 16.34 -25.53 23.56
N GLN A 337 16.83 -24.31 23.89
CA GLN A 337 16.70 -23.17 22.97
C GLN A 337 17.39 -23.48 21.64
N LYS A 338 18.58 -24.11 21.67
CA LYS A 338 19.33 -24.44 20.46
C LYS A 338 18.67 -25.57 19.67
N LYS A 339 18.05 -26.53 20.35
CA LYS A 339 17.23 -27.57 19.72
C LYS A 339 15.99 -26.96 19.05
N GLY A 340 15.27 -26.08 19.74
CA GLY A 340 14.17 -25.30 19.17
C GLY A 340 14.58 -24.47 17.95
N GLU A 341 15.73 -23.76 18.01
CA GLU A 341 16.31 -23.05 16.86
C GLU A 341 16.60 -24.00 15.68
N ASN A 342 17.17 -25.18 15.94
CA ASN A 342 17.50 -26.16 14.91
C ASN A 342 16.23 -26.74 14.25
N LEU A 343 15.17 -27.03 15.02
CA LEU A 343 13.89 -27.52 14.51
C LEU A 343 13.16 -26.45 13.67
N VAL A 344 13.14 -25.19 14.13
CA VAL A 344 12.63 -24.05 13.33
C VAL A 344 13.40 -23.93 12.01
N ASN A 345 14.73 -24.07 12.05
CA ASN A 345 15.56 -24.05 10.84
C ASN A 345 15.24 -25.22 9.90
N ALA A 346 15.12 -26.44 10.42
CA ALA A 346 14.85 -27.63 9.60
C ALA A 346 13.50 -27.53 8.87
N ILE A 347 12.45 -27.09 9.57
CA ILE A 347 11.12 -26.88 8.97
C ILE A 347 11.19 -25.83 7.85
N ILE A 348 11.81 -24.67 8.10
CA ILE A 348 11.84 -23.58 7.11
C ILE A 348 12.71 -23.95 5.90
N ASP A 349 13.89 -24.53 6.11
CA ASP A 349 14.77 -24.97 5.02
C ASP A 349 14.04 -26.00 4.12
N LYS A 350 13.34 -26.98 4.72
CA LYS A 350 12.56 -27.97 3.97
C LYS A 350 11.31 -27.39 3.30
N ALA A 351 10.58 -26.49 3.96
CA ALA A 351 9.39 -25.85 3.40
C ALA A 351 9.72 -24.94 2.20
N ILE A 352 10.85 -24.23 2.23
CA ILE A 352 11.36 -23.43 1.11
C ILE A 352 11.82 -24.33 -0.05
N ARG A 353 12.27 -25.55 0.25
CA ARG A 353 12.67 -26.59 -0.72
C ARG A 353 11.51 -27.41 -1.31
N ASP A 354 10.26 -27.20 -0.90
CA ASP A 354 9.11 -27.92 -1.49
C ASP A 354 8.83 -27.43 -2.92
N SER A 355 9.16 -28.25 -3.91
CA SER A 355 8.89 -27.99 -5.33
C SER A 355 7.41 -27.94 -5.69
N LYS A 356 6.51 -28.37 -4.79
CA LYS A 356 5.05 -28.21 -4.92
C LYS A 356 4.53 -26.93 -4.26
N PHE A 357 5.38 -26.19 -3.53
CA PHE A 357 5.09 -24.90 -2.92
C PHE A 357 3.92 -24.88 -1.92
N LYS A 358 3.59 -26.04 -1.31
CA LYS A 358 2.45 -26.23 -0.39
C LYS A 358 2.48 -25.28 0.81
N HIS A 359 3.67 -24.90 1.26
CA HIS A 359 3.90 -24.21 2.53
C HIS A 359 4.15 -22.69 2.36
N ILE A 360 3.92 -22.13 1.16
CA ILE A 360 4.18 -20.70 0.87
C ILE A 360 3.37 -19.76 1.76
N GLU A 361 2.10 -20.06 2.06
CA GLU A 361 1.28 -19.22 2.95
C GLU A 361 1.81 -19.26 4.40
N MET A 362 2.17 -20.44 4.89
CA MET A 362 2.79 -20.62 6.22
C MET A 362 4.10 -19.86 6.32
N LEU A 363 5.00 -20.01 5.33
CA LEU A 363 6.28 -19.29 5.24
C LEU A 363 6.07 -17.78 5.23
N SER A 364 5.08 -17.28 4.48
CA SER A 364 4.72 -15.87 4.44
C SER A 364 4.30 -15.36 5.82
N GLU A 365 3.35 -16.05 6.47
CA GLU A 365 2.82 -15.63 7.77
C GLU A 365 3.87 -15.65 8.88
N VAL A 366 4.73 -16.69 8.94
CA VAL A 366 5.80 -16.74 9.95
C VAL A 366 6.90 -15.72 9.66
N SER A 367 7.17 -15.40 8.38
CA SER A 367 8.10 -14.31 8.02
C SER A 367 7.58 -12.95 8.51
N ALA A 368 6.30 -12.64 8.26
CA ALA A 368 5.67 -11.40 8.69
C ALA A 368 5.60 -11.32 10.23
N THR A 369 5.31 -12.43 10.90
CA THR A 369 5.34 -12.52 12.38
C THR A 369 6.74 -12.21 12.93
N ALA A 370 7.80 -12.82 12.35
CA ALA A 370 9.18 -12.62 12.79
C ALA A 370 9.75 -11.22 12.47
N VAL A 371 9.25 -10.56 11.42
CA VAL A 371 9.62 -9.20 11.06
C VAL A 371 8.89 -8.16 11.91
N ASN A 372 7.58 -8.29 12.09
CA ASN A 372 6.73 -7.26 12.69
C ASN A 372 6.59 -7.34 14.22
N GLU A 373 6.92 -8.47 14.86
CA GLU A 373 6.94 -8.56 16.34
C GLU A 373 7.94 -7.56 16.94
N THR A 374 7.52 -6.82 17.98
CA THR A 374 8.38 -5.86 18.68
C THR A 374 9.27 -6.57 19.69
N ASN A 375 8.71 -7.54 20.42
CA ASN A 375 9.39 -8.25 21.51
C ASN A 375 10.05 -9.56 21.02
N LYS A 376 11.14 -9.42 20.25
CA LYS A 376 11.77 -10.53 19.52
C LYS A 376 12.50 -11.56 20.40
N THR A 377 11.77 -12.60 20.79
CA THR A 377 12.31 -13.83 21.42
C THR A 377 13.25 -14.62 20.48
N TRP A 378 13.90 -15.66 21.01
CA TRP A 378 14.76 -16.58 20.23
C TRP A 378 14.03 -17.16 19.00
N TRP A 379 12.74 -17.50 19.11
CA TRP A 379 11.95 -18.12 18.04
C TRP A 379 11.81 -17.18 16.83
N HIS A 380 11.57 -15.89 17.07
CA HIS A 380 11.51 -14.88 16.01
C HIS A 380 12.88 -14.70 15.33
N LYS A 381 13.98 -14.74 16.09
CA LYS A 381 15.35 -14.67 15.54
C LYS A 381 15.68 -15.89 14.68
N ALA A 382 15.35 -17.09 15.15
CA ALA A 382 15.56 -18.34 14.43
C ALA A 382 14.87 -18.35 13.04
N ILE A 383 13.66 -17.80 12.93
CA ILE A 383 12.96 -17.64 11.65
C ILE A 383 13.73 -16.70 10.72
N VAL A 384 14.09 -15.50 11.19
CA VAL A 384 14.83 -14.49 10.40
C VAL A 384 16.16 -15.05 9.89
N ASP A 385 16.91 -15.74 10.76
CA ASP A 385 18.22 -16.27 10.41
C ASP A 385 18.11 -17.50 9.48
N SER A 386 17.06 -18.30 9.60
CA SER A 386 16.76 -19.38 8.65
C SER A 386 16.44 -18.86 7.25
N PHE A 387 15.63 -17.78 7.14
CA PHE A 387 15.38 -17.13 5.86
C PHE A 387 16.66 -16.51 5.28
N LYS A 388 17.44 -15.76 6.06
CA LYS A 388 18.74 -15.21 5.62
C LYS A 388 19.70 -16.28 5.09
N LYS A 389 19.76 -17.43 5.76
CA LYS A 389 20.55 -18.61 5.33
C LYS A 389 20.05 -19.21 4.01
N ASN A 390 18.78 -19.02 3.65
CA ASN A 390 18.16 -19.58 2.45
C ASN A 390 18.14 -18.62 1.25
N VAL A 391 17.85 -17.33 1.43
CA VAL A 391 17.72 -16.37 0.31
C VAL A 391 18.97 -16.22 -0.56
N LEU A 392 20.16 -16.52 -0.01
CA LEU A 392 21.43 -16.45 -0.74
C LEU A 392 21.84 -17.78 -1.43
N LYS A 393 21.07 -18.86 -1.28
CA LYS A 393 21.37 -20.14 -1.94
C LYS A 393 20.97 -20.08 -3.41
N ALA A 394 21.89 -20.31 -4.34
CA ALA A 394 21.65 -20.33 -5.79
C ALA A 394 20.92 -21.61 -6.29
N GLU A 395 19.99 -22.12 -5.49
CA GLU A 395 19.24 -23.34 -5.78
C GLU A 395 17.87 -22.99 -6.37
N GLU A 396 17.58 -23.51 -7.57
CA GLU A 396 16.43 -23.09 -8.37
C GLU A 396 15.08 -23.19 -7.63
N THR A 397 14.85 -24.28 -6.87
CA THR A 397 13.63 -24.47 -6.08
C THR A 397 13.49 -23.40 -4.99
N ILE A 398 14.60 -23.07 -4.32
CA ILE A 398 14.65 -22.06 -3.27
C ILE A 398 14.36 -20.68 -3.87
N GLN A 399 15.02 -20.32 -4.97
CA GLN A 399 14.81 -19.01 -5.61
C GLN A 399 13.40 -18.86 -6.20
N LYS A 400 12.80 -19.94 -6.72
CA LYS A 400 11.37 -19.96 -7.08
C LYS A 400 10.46 -19.76 -5.86
N SER A 401 10.78 -20.36 -4.71
CA SER A 401 10.03 -20.13 -3.46
C SER A 401 10.17 -18.70 -2.95
N ILE A 402 11.37 -18.10 -3.01
CA ILE A 402 11.60 -16.68 -2.68
C ILE A 402 10.79 -15.78 -3.62
N TRP A 403 10.81 -16.00 -4.93
CA TRP A 403 9.99 -15.24 -5.88
C TRP A 403 8.49 -15.41 -5.64
N LYS A 404 8.00 -16.60 -5.29
CA LYS A 404 6.60 -16.79 -4.87
C LYS A 404 6.25 -15.99 -3.62
N LEU A 405 7.10 -16.00 -2.60
CA LEU A 405 6.86 -15.23 -1.37
C LEU A 405 6.94 -13.72 -1.61
N LEU A 406 7.83 -13.25 -2.50
CA LEU A 406 7.93 -11.85 -2.92
C LEU A 406 6.69 -11.37 -3.69
N LEU A 407 6.00 -12.27 -4.40
CA LEU A 407 4.82 -11.97 -5.23
C LEU A 407 3.47 -12.35 -4.60
N LEU A 408 3.45 -12.96 -3.42
CA LEU A 408 2.23 -13.43 -2.74
C LEU A 408 1.36 -12.28 -2.21
N SER A 409 1.96 -11.33 -1.47
CA SER A 409 1.25 -10.20 -0.86
C SER A 409 2.23 -9.06 -0.53
N LYS A 410 1.70 -7.86 -0.24
CA LYS A 410 2.55 -6.69 0.08
C LYS A 410 3.36 -6.89 1.37
N ASP A 411 2.73 -7.44 2.40
CA ASP A 411 3.40 -7.74 3.68
C ASP A 411 4.40 -8.89 3.55
N SER A 412 4.10 -9.90 2.74
CA SER A 412 5.04 -10.98 2.39
C SER A 412 6.27 -10.42 1.68
N SER A 413 6.07 -9.59 0.65
CA SER A 413 7.13 -8.96 -0.14
C SER A 413 8.07 -8.14 0.76
N LYS A 414 7.50 -7.25 1.59
CA LYS A 414 8.22 -6.43 2.57
C LYS A 414 9.02 -7.28 3.57
N SER A 415 8.42 -8.38 4.06
CA SER A 415 9.06 -9.26 5.05
C SER A 415 10.25 -9.99 4.46
N ILE A 416 10.09 -10.58 3.26
CA ILE A 416 11.18 -11.30 2.57
C ILE A 416 12.29 -10.36 2.13
N PHE A 417 11.97 -9.16 1.61
CA PHE A 417 12.98 -8.15 1.29
C PHE A 417 13.82 -7.76 2.52
N SER A 418 13.28 -7.80 3.74
CA SER A 418 14.06 -7.54 4.97
C SER A 418 15.14 -8.60 5.26
N PHE A 419 15.08 -9.77 4.62
CA PHE A 419 16.06 -10.84 4.75
C PHE A 419 17.10 -10.83 3.63
N ILE A 420 16.74 -10.34 2.44
CA ILE A 420 17.63 -10.26 1.27
C ILE A 420 18.57 -9.06 1.42
N PRO A 421 19.91 -9.25 1.43
CA PRO A 421 20.88 -8.15 1.44
C PRO A 421 20.72 -7.22 0.22
N SER A 422 21.25 -6.00 0.30
CA SER A 422 21.15 -5.00 -0.80
C SER A 422 22.33 -5.06 -1.79
N HIS A 423 23.04 -6.18 -1.87
CA HIS A 423 24.23 -6.34 -2.72
C HIS A 423 23.87 -6.69 -4.18
N LYS A 424 24.76 -6.36 -5.13
CA LYS A 424 24.58 -6.67 -6.56
C LYS A 424 24.48 -8.18 -6.86
N ASP A 425 25.09 -9.02 -6.03
CA ASP A 425 24.97 -10.48 -6.17
C ASP A 425 23.54 -10.96 -5.88
N SER A 426 22.84 -10.29 -4.95
CA SER A 426 21.43 -10.56 -4.64
C SER A 426 20.49 -10.06 -5.74
N GLU A 427 20.78 -8.91 -6.36
CA GLU A 427 20.09 -8.45 -7.57
C GLU A 427 20.27 -9.47 -8.72
N THR A 428 21.51 -9.88 -8.97
CA THR A 428 21.88 -10.82 -10.03
C THR A 428 21.19 -12.18 -9.85
N LEU A 429 21.18 -12.72 -8.63
CA LEU A 429 20.54 -14.00 -8.34
C LEU A 429 19.01 -13.95 -8.51
N LEU A 430 18.38 -12.84 -8.13
CA LEU A 430 16.95 -12.62 -8.36
C LEU A 430 16.62 -12.52 -9.86
N ILE A 431 17.44 -11.82 -10.66
CA ILE A 431 17.29 -11.75 -12.13
C ILE A 431 17.39 -13.15 -12.75
N GLN A 432 18.37 -13.97 -12.35
CA GLN A 432 18.59 -15.33 -12.88
C GLN A 432 17.38 -16.26 -12.73
N HIS A 433 16.54 -16.05 -11.71
CA HIS A 433 15.35 -16.86 -11.43
C HIS A 433 14.02 -16.11 -11.56
N LEU A 434 14.03 -14.94 -12.20
CA LEU A 434 12.86 -14.09 -12.41
C LEU A 434 11.70 -14.86 -13.08
N PRO A 435 10.49 -14.93 -12.48
CA PRO A 435 9.35 -15.58 -13.11
C PRO A 435 8.92 -14.89 -14.40
N LYS A 436 8.29 -15.65 -15.30
CA LYS A 436 7.76 -15.13 -16.57
C LYS A 436 6.66 -14.10 -16.33
N ASP A 437 5.80 -14.37 -15.36
CA ASP A 437 4.59 -13.63 -15.06
C ASP A 437 4.72 -12.93 -13.69
N VAL A 438 4.37 -11.65 -13.61
CA VAL A 438 4.45 -10.83 -12.40
C VAL A 438 3.09 -10.16 -12.14
N PRO A 439 2.36 -10.50 -11.06
CA PRO A 439 1.05 -9.90 -10.77
C PRO A 439 1.14 -8.39 -10.57
N THR A 440 0.34 -7.60 -11.31
CA THR A 440 0.56 -6.16 -11.47
C THR A 440 0.62 -5.36 -10.17
N GLU A 441 -0.27 -5.63 -9.20
CA GLU A 441 -0.32 -4.88 -7.94
C GLU A 441 0.82 -5.23 -6.97
N ILE A 442 1.31 -6.47 -6.97
CA ILE A 442 2.47 -6.84 -6.16
C ILE A 442 3.77 -6.45 -6.88
N GLY A 443 3.82 -6.55 -8.21
CA GLY A 443 4.91 -6.05 -9.04
C GLY A 443 5.17 -4.54 -8.84
N LYS A 444 4.12 -3.71 -8.81
CA LYS A 444 4.22 -2.29 -8.40
C LYS A 444 4.83 -2.10 -7.01
N THR A 445 4.51 -3.00 -6.07
CA THR A 445 5.06 -2.97 -4.70
C THR A 445 6.53 -3.39 -4.69
N VAL A 446 6.91 -4.39 -5.48
CA VAL A 446 8.29 -4.84 -5.68
C VAL A 446 9.16 -3.72 -6.26
N LEU A 447 8.70 -3.01 -7.31
CA LEU A 447 9.44 -1.90 -7.91
C LEU A 447 9.89 -0.85 -6.88
N LEU A 448 9.03 -0.49 -5.92
CA LEU A 448 9.36 0.47 -4.86
C LEU A 448 10.48 -0.01 -3.92
N GLU A 449 10.61 -1.33 -3.68
CA GLU A 449 11.71 -1.89 -2.90
C GLU A 449 13.00 -2.05 -3.72
N LEU A 450 12.89 -2.28 -5.03
CA LEU A 450 14.04 -2.29 -5.95
C LEU A 450 14.65 -0.88 -6.11
N GLN A 451 13.81 0.14 -6.23
CA GLN A 451 14.23 1.54 -6.32
C GLN A 451 15.01 1.97 -5.08
N LYS A 452 14.53 1.64 -3.87
CA LYS A 452 15.24 1.92 -2.59
C LYS A 452 16.64 1.28 -2.50
N ARG A 453 16.91 0.25 -3.30
CA ARG A 453 18.18 -0.49 -3.32
C ARG A 453 19.11 -0.06 -4.46
N ASN A 454 18.65 0.84 -5.35
CA ASN A 454 19.29 1.15 -6.63
C ASN A 454 19.54 -0.10 -7.50
N TRP A 455 18.62 -1.08 -7.42
CA TRP A 455 18.64 -2.31 -8.20
C TRP A 455 18.01 -2.07 -9.58
N ASN A 456 18.68 -1.22 -10.35
CA ASN A 456 18.12 -0.63 -11.57
C ASN A 456 17.90 -1.66 -12.69
N LEU A 457 18.68 -2.74 -12.73
CA LEU A 457 18.58 -3.76 -13.78
C LEU A 457 17.39 -4.68 -13.51
N LEU A 458 17.22 -5.12 -12.25
CA LEU A 458 16.04 -5.89 -11.84
C LEU A 458 14.76 -5.02 -11.88
N HIS A 459 14.86 -3.73 -11.58
CA HIS A 459 13.75 -2.78 -11.74
C HIS A 459 13.30 -2.70 -13.20
N ALA A 460 14.25 -2.58 -14.14
CA ALA A 460 13.97 -2.58 -15.57
C ALA A 460 13.37 -3.89 -16.09
N GLU A 461 13.88 -5.06 -15.64
CA GLU A 461 13.30 -6.37 -15.95
C GLU A 461 11.84 -6.48 -15.46
N ILE A 462 11.55 -6.06 -14.22
CA ILE A 462 10.18 -6.07 -13.68
C ILE A 462 9.27 -5.09 -14.43
N LEU A 463 9.76 -3.89 -14.82
CA LEU A 463 9.00 -2.96 -15.65
C LEU A 463 8.58 -3.60 -16.99
N LEU A 464 9.47 -4.35 -17.63
CA LEU A 464 9.19 -5.08 -18.88
C LEU A 464 8.23 -6.28 -18.71
N LYS A 465 7.93 -6.74 -17.48
CA LYS A 465 6.83 -7.68 -17.20
C LYS A 465 5.49 -7.01 -16.96
N LEU A 466 5.49 -5.72 -16.62
CA LEU A 466 4.32 -5.00 -16.09
C LEU A 466 3.73 -3.96 -17.05
N TYR A 467 4.54 -3.45 -17.97
CA TYR A 467 4.21 -2.33 -18.84
C TYR A 467 4.75 -2.57 -20.25
N LYS A 468 4.25 -1.82 -21.24
CA LYS A 468 4.86 -1.82 -22.58
C LYS A 468 6.25 -1.21 -22.53
N PRO A 469 7.19 -1.55 -23.44
CA PRO A 469 8.56 -1.00 -23.39
C PRO A 469 8.62 0.54 -23.36
N VAL A 470 7.74 1.24 -24.08
CA VAL A 470 7.63 2.70 -24.04
C VAL A 470 7.21 3.22 -22.65
N GLU A 471 6.20 2.60 -22.04
CA GLU A 471 5.72 2.94 -20.67
C GLU A 471 6.77 2.58 -19.60
N ALA A 472 7.62 1.58 -19.87
CA ALA A 472 8.75 1.20 -19.02
C ALA A 472 9.88 2.26 -19.09
N VAL A 473 10.17 2.84 -20.27
CA VAL A 473 11.11 3.98 -20.40
C VAL A 473 10.67 5.14 -19.49
N GLU A 474 9.39 5.51 -19.53
CA GLU A 474 8.83 6.62 -18.73
C GLU A 474 8.97 6.41 -17.22
N LYS A 475 9.10 5.17 -16.77
CA LYS A 475 9.20 4.79 -15.34
C LYS A 475 10.64 4.56 -14.88
N GLN A 476 11.51 4.10 -15.78
CA GLN A 476 12.93 3.88 -15.49
C GLN A 476 13.74 5.17 -15.57
N LEU A 477 13.46 6.02 -16.57
CA LEU A 477 14.26 7.21 -16.85
C LEU A 477 14.40 8.17 -15.66
N PRO A 478 13.35 8.47 -14.86
CA PRO A 478 13.48 9.32 -13.66
C PRO A 478 14.30 8.70 -12.53
N ILE A 479 14.54 7.39 -12.53
CA ILE A 479 15.30 6.68 -11.49
C ILE A 479 16.80 6.74 -11.80
N GLU A 480 17.17 6.69 -13.08
CA GLU A 480 18.56 6.77 -13.55
C GLU A 480 18.91 8.19 -14.05
N ASP A 481 18.12 9.22 -13.70
CA ASP A 481 18.24 10.56 -14.31
C ASP A 481 19.56 11.27 -13.96
N LEU A 482 20.12 11.03 -12.76
CA LEU A 482 21.43 11.57 -12.34
C LEU A 482 22.63 10.76 -12.85
N MET A 483 22.42 9.60 -13.46
CA MET A 483 23.49 8.72 -13.96
C MET A 483 23.90 9.15 -15.38
N SER A 484 25.10 8.79 -15.84
CA SER A 484 25.40 8.91 -17.28
C SER A 484 24.59 7.91 -18.11
N TYR A 485 24.49 8.12 -19.43
CA TYR A 485 23.91 7.13 -20.35
C TYR A 485 24.58 5.76 -20.20
N ASP A 486 25.89 5.72 -19.91
CA ASP A 486 26.61 4.46 -19.82
C ASP A 486 26.43 3.71 -18.50
N GLU A 487 26.21 4.41 -17.41
CA GLU A 487 25.87 3.82 -16.11
C GLU A 487 24.39 3.43 -15.99
N SER A 488 23.52 4.00 -16.84
CA SER A 488 22.07 3.76 -16.86
C SER A 488 21.70 2.38 -17.46
N ILE A 489 22.10 1.31 -16.77
CA ILE A 489 22.00 -0.06 -17.27
C ILE A 489 20.55 -0.55 -17.45
N GLY A 490 19.61 -0.09 -16.61
CA GLY A 490 18.20 -0.48 -16.73
C GLY A 490 17.52 0.19 -17.92
N PHE A 491 17.75 1.49 -18.10
CA PHE A 491 17.32 2.27 -19.27
C PHE A 491 17.89 1.68 -20.57
N LYS A 492 19.19 1.33 -20.60
CA LYS A 492 19.82 0.65 -21.74
C LYS A 492 19.29 -0.77 -21.98
N LEU A 493 18.75 -1.47 -20.98
CA LEU A 493 18.03 -2.73 -21.17
C LEU A 493 16.67 -2.50 -21.84
N ILE A 494 15.89 -1.55 -21.35
CA ILE A 494 14.56 -1.24 -21.90
C ILE A 494 14.68 -0.73 -23.34
N LEU A 495 15.61 0.19 -23.64
CA LEU A 495 15.80 0.72 -25.00
C LEU A 495 16.06 -0.36 -26.07
N LYS A 496 16.69 -1.49 -25.72
CA LYS A 496 16.90 -2.62 -26.64
C LYS A 496 15.60 -3.32 -27.04
N ASN A 497 14.52 -3.14 -26.27
CA ASN A 497 13.20 -3.72 -26.50
C ASN A 497 12.24 -2.76 -27.25
N LEU A 498 12.69 -1.55 -27.62
CA LEU A 498 11.93 -0.61 -28.46
C LEU A 498 12.41 -0.67 -29.93
N SER A 499 11.49 -0.51 -30.87
CA SER A 499 11.80 -0.21 -32.27
C SER A 499 12.31 1.24 -32.44
N ASP A 500 12.98 1.52 -33.57
CA ASP A 500 13.53 2.87 -33.85
C ASP A 500 12.44 3.96 -33.82
N ASN A 501 11.24 3.65 -34.32
CA ASN A 501 10.09 4.56 -34.31
C ASN A 501 9.55 4.82 -32.89
N GLU A 502 9.57 3.82 -32.02
CA GLU A 502 9.16 3.99 -30.61
C GLU A 502 10.19 4.81 -29.83
N VAL A 503 11.49 4.59 -30.06
CA VAL A 503 12.56 5.42 -29.47
C VAL A 503 12.42 6.87 -29.94
N LEU A 504 12.19 7.09 -31.24
CA LEU A 504 11.95 8.44 -31.77
C LEU A 504 10.74 9.10 -31.12
N ALA A 505 9.60 8.40 -31.06
CA ALA A 505 8.36 8.95 -30.49
C ALA A 505 8.51 9.32 -29.01
N ILE A 506 9.16 8.48 -28.19
CA ILE A 506 9.37 8.79 -26.77
C ILE A 506 10.43 9.88 -26.55
N THR A 507 11.46 9.94 -27.41
CA THR A 507 12.45 11.02 -27.39
C THR A 507 11.81 12.37 -27.71
N LEU A 508 10.95 12.43 -28.73
CA LEU A 508 10.20 13.65 -29.07
C LEU A 508 9.20 14.06 -27.98
N LYS A 509 8.60 13.10 -27.27
CA LYS A 509 7.66 13.35 -26.17
C LYS A 509 8.34 13.91 -24.91
N LEU A 510 9.51 13.39 -24.53
CA LEU A 510 10.17 13.72 -23.25
C LEU A 510 11.35 14.69 -23.38
N CYS A 511 12.01 14.74 -24.54
CA CYS A 511 13.20 15.54 -24.83
C CYS A 511 14.31 15.48 -23.75
N ASN A 512 14.63 14.28 -23.27
CA ASN A 512 15.71 14.04 -22.31
C ASN A 512 16.99 13.59 -23.04
N ASP A 513 18.14 14.13 -22.62
CA ASP A 513 19.44 13.94 -23.26
C ASP A 513 19.86 12.47 -23.40
N LYS A 514 19.49 11.58 -22.46
CA LYS A 514 19.75 10.14 -22.58
C LYS A 514 18.96 9.48 -23.71
N LEU A 515 17.74 9.95 -23.92
CA LEU A 515 16.89 9.50 -25.03
C LEU A 515 17.39 10.03 -26.37
N ILE A 516 17.87 11.28 -26.41
CA ILE A 516 18.52 11.84 -27.60
C ILE A 516 19.79 11.04 -27.92
N HIS A 517 20.69 10.84 -26.96
CA HIS A 517 21.92 10.05 -27.16
C HIS A 517 21.63 8.59 -27.59
N GLY A 518 20.63 7.95 -26.98
CA GLY A 518 20.17 6.60 -27.38
C GLY A 518 19.56 6.56 -28.79
N LEU A 519 18.85 7.61 -29.20
CA LEU A 519 18.31 7.77 -30.56
C LEU A 519 19.43 7.99 -31.58
N ILE A 520 20.40 8.87 -31.30
CA ILE A 520 21.57 9.15 -32.15
C ILE A 520 22.41 7.88 -32.36
N THR A 521 22.66 7.11 -31.30
CA THR A 521 23.35 5.81 -31.34
C THR A 521 22.71 4.81 -32.33
N ARG A 522 21.41 4.94 -32.60
CA ARG A 522 20.65 4.15 -33.58
C ARG A 522 20.63 4.84 -34.96
N ALA A 523 20.39 6.14 -35.01
CA ALA A 523 20.33 6.94 -36.24
C ALA A 523 21.65 6.96 -37.03
N ILE A 524 22.80 6.90 -36.36
CA ILE A 524 24.13 6.73 -36.98
C ILE A 524 24.21 5.47 -37.88
N LYS A 525 23.31 4.51 -37.68
CA LYS A 525 23.20 3.24 -38.41
C LYS A 525 21.95 3.15 -39.30
N ASN A 526 20.96 4.04 -39.08
CA ASN A 526 19.69 4.08 -39.79
C ASN A 526 19.23 5.53 -40.00
N GLU A 527 19.53 6.12 -41.16
CA GLU A 527 19.19 7.51 -41.45
C GLU A 527 17.68 7.76 -41.60
N SER A 528 16.89 6.72 -41.87
CA SER A 528 15.44 6.84 -42.14
C SER A 528 14.63 7.40 -40.96
N ILE A 529 15.17 7.31 -39.74
CA ILE A 529 14.61 7.91 -38.51
C ILE A 529 14.34 9.41 -38.71
N PHE A 530 15.25 10.13 -39.39
CA PHE A 530 15.18 11.58 -39.58
C PHE A 530 14.28 12.00 -40.76
N SER A 531 13.74 11.06 -41.55
CA SER A 531 12.83 11.35 -42.67
C SER A 531 11.59 12.15 -42.24
N SER A 532 11.16 11.99 -40.98
CA SER A 532 10.00 12.66 -40.39
C SER A 532 10.31 13.99 -39.67
N ILE A 533 11.53 14.52 -39.79
CA ILE A 533 11.95 15.76 -39.10
C ILE A 533 11.00 16.95 -39.33
N ASP A 534 10.63 17.60 -38.22
CA ASP A 534 9.95 18.90 -38.15
C ASP A 534 10.48 19.73 -36.97
N ILE A 535 11.35 20.70 -37.29
CA ILE A 535 11.96 21.61 -36.32
C ILE A 535 10.98 22.59 -35.65
N GLN A 536 9.71 22.71 -36.06
CA GLN A 536 8.72 23.44 -35.27
C GLN A 536 8.39 22.69 -33.96
N VAL A 537 8.59 21.36 -33.90
CA VAL A 537 8.63 20.62 -32.64
C VAL A 537 9.97 20.91 -31.95
N SER A 538 9.91 21.52 -30.76
CA SER A 538 11.10 22.07 -30.08
C SER A 538 12.24 21.08 -29.84
N CYS A 539 11.94 19.77 -29.75
CA CYS A 539 12.95 18.74 -29.55
C CYS A 539 13.69 18.32 -30.82
N TRP A 540 13.06 18.39 -32.00
CA TRP A 540 13.71 18.01 -33.26
C TRP A 540 14.95 18.86 -33.55
N LEU A 541 14.97 20.12 -33.11
CA LEU A 541 16.15 20.98 -33.18
C LEU A 541 17.33 20.43 -32.35
N THR A 542 17.10 20.03 -31.10
CA THR A 542 18.15 19.45 -30.24
C THR A 542 18.65 18.12 -30.80
N ILE A 543 17.72 17.24 -31.20
CA ILE A 543 18.03 15.95 -31.83
C ILE A 543 18.86 16.13 -33.10
N TRP A 544 18.57 17.13 -33.93
CA TRP A 544 19.34 17.41 -35.14
C TRP A 544 20.67 18.13 -34.85
N THR A 545 20.74 18.96 -33.81
CA THR A 545 21.99 19.56 -33.31
C THR A 545 22.98 18.49 -32.88
N ASP A 546 22.52 17.48 -32.14
CA ASP A 546 23.36 16.35 -31.73
C ASP A 546 23.81 15.50 -32.93
N LEU A 547 22.93 15.24 -33.91
CA LEU A 547 23.33 14.57 -35.16
C LEU A 547 24.36 15.40 -35.96
N LEU A 548 24.33 16.73 -35.85
CA LEU A 548 25.29 17.64 -36.49
C LEU A 548 26.65 17.72 -35.76
N ASN A 549 26.78 17.13 -34.56
CA ASN A 549 28.08 16.89 -33.92
C ASN A 549 28.76 15.60 -34.42
N GLU A 550 28.01 14.69 -35.04
CA GLU A 550 28.55 13.43 -35.60
C GLU A 550 29.28 13.60 -36.95
N GLU A 551 30.14 12.65 -37.27
CA GLU A 551 30.85 12.54 -38.56
C GLU A 551 29.94 12.03 -39.70
N LYS A 552 28.83 12.74 -39.94
CA LYS A 552 27.86 12.48 -41.01
C LYS A 552 27.78 13.64 -42.01
N PRO A 553 27.42 13.40 -43.29
CA PRO A 553 27.08 14.47 -44.22
C PRO A 553 25.91 15.33 -43.72
N PHE A 554 25.85 16.62 -44.06
CA PHE A 554 24.78 17.52 -43.63
C PHE A 554 23.37 17.05 -44.04
N SER A 555 23.25 16.40 -45.20
CA SER A 555 21.99 15.87 -45.75
C SER A 555 21.57 14.49 -45.22
N TYR A 556 22.34 13.90 -44.29
CA TYR A 556 22.09 12.56 -43.75
C TYR A 556 20.71 12.48 -43.08
N GLY A 557 19.85 11.57 -43.57
CA GLY A 557 18.47 11.39 -43.10
C GLY A 557 17.48 12.53 -43.44
N ILE A 558 17.95 13.67 -43.96
CA ILE A 558 17.13 14.87 -44.24
C ILE A 558 17.11 15.27 -45.73
N LYS A 559 17.59 14.39 -46.61
CA LYS A 559 17.73 14.61 -48.05
C LYS A 559 16.42 15.06 -48.72
N GLY A 560 16.45 16.22 -49.37
CA GLY A 560 15.29 16.87 -49.99
C GLY A 560 14.54 17.86 -49.07
N LYS A 561 14.98 18.04 -47.82
CA LYS A 561 14.41 18.99 -46.85
C LYS A 561 15.39 20.07 -46.38
N GLU A 562 16.67 20.00 -46.77
CA GLU A 562 17.78 20.74 -46.18
C GLU A 562 17.54 22.26 -46.15
N GLN A 563 17.19 22.87 -47.28
CA GLN A 563 16.95 24.32 -47.37
C GLN A 563 15.75 24.76 -46.53
N ALA A 564 14.68 23.96 -46.48
CA ALA A 564 13.49 24.26 -45.69
C ALA A 564 13.77 24.19 -44.19
N LEU A 565 14.61 23.23 -43.76
CA LEU A 565 15.08 23.13 -42.39
C LEU A 565 15.98 24.33 -42.02
N VAL A 566 16.94 24.68 -42.86
CA VAL A 566 17.82 25.85 -42.65
C VAL A 566 17.02 27.15 -42.52
N PHE A 567 16.06 27.40 -43.42
CA PHE A 567 15.21 28.59 -43.36
C PHE A 567 14.27 28.57 -42.13
N GLY A 568 13.74 27.41 -41.75
CA GLY A 568 12.93 27.28 -40.53
C GLY A 568 13.73 27.47 -39.23
N VAL A 569 15.02 27.11 -39.20
CA VAL A 569 15.94 27.42 -38.09
C VAL A 569 16.18 28.93 -37.99
N PHE A 570 16.30 29.63 -39.11
CA PHE A 570 16.38 31.09 -39.11
C PHE A 570 15.08 31.74 -38.61
N ASP A 571 13.91 31.24 -39.04
CA ASP A 571 12.63 31.73 -38.50
C ASP A 571 12.47 31.44 -36.98
N LEU A 572 13.11 30.39 -36.45
CA LEU A 572 13.18 30.14 -35.00
C LEU A 572 14.13 31.12 -34.30
N ALA A 573 15.32 31.39 -34.85
CA ALA A 573 16.25 32.38 -34.32
C ALA A 573 15.61 33.79 -34.24
N LEU A 574 14.90 34.21 -35.30
CA LEU A 574 14.16 35.48 -35.34
C LEU A 574 12.99 35.54 -34.35
N LYS A 575 12.42 34.39 -33.94
CA LYS A 575 11.44 34.28 -32.85
C LYS A 575 12.10 34.30 -31.45
N GLY A 576 13.43 34.45 -31.36
CA GLY A 576 14.17 34.49 -30.11
C GLY A 576 14.56 33.11 -29.55
N LYS A 577 14.39 32.01 -30.31
CA LYS A 577 14.89 30.70 -29.90
C LYS A 577 16.41 30.68 -30.06
N GLN A 578 17.13 30.36 -28.98
CA GLN A 578 18.56 30.09 -29.05
C GLN A 578 18.82 28.87 -29.95
N ILE A 579 19.69 29.05 -30.94
CA ILE A 579 20.17 28.03 -31.87
C ILE A 579 21.67 27.81 -31.58
N ASP A 580 22.14 26.56 -31.64
CA ASP A 580 23.55 26.24 -31.41
C ASP A 580 24.45 26.69 -32.58
N GLU A 581 25.68 27.10 -32.27
CA GLU A 581 26.68 27.52 -33.27
C GLU A 581 27.01 26.39 -34.26
N VAL A 582 26.96 25.12 -33.85
CA VAL A 582 27.20 23.98 -34.76
C VAL A 582 26.21 23.96 -35.91
N VAL A 583 24.95 24.36 -35.70
CA VAL A 583 23.92 24.39 -36.76
C VAL A 583 24.28 25.42 -37.83
N PHE A 584 24.68 26.63 -37.42
CA PHE A 584 25.12 27.66 -38.34
C PHE A 584 26.44 27.27 -39.03
N LYS A 585 27.40 26.70 -38.30
CA LYS A 585 28.71 26.30 -38.83
C LYS A 585 28.59 25.17 -39.85
N ARG A 586 27.90 24.08 -39.53
CA ARG A 586 27.69 22.95 -40.44
C ARG A 586 26.88 23.34 -41.67
N THR A 587 25.97 24.31 -41.55
CA THR A 587 25.25 24.91 -42.70
C THR A 587 26.16 25.80 -43.55
N ALA A 588 27.06 26.57 -42.93
CA ALA A 588 28.03 27.45 -43.61
C ALA A 588 29.00 26.70 -44.54
N ASP A 589 29.25 25.42 -44.24
CA ASP A 589 30.08 24.50 -45.04
C ASP A 589 29.31 23.86 -46.22
N THR A 590 28.11 24.35 -46.56
CA THR A 590 27.25 23.81 -47.63
C THR A 590 26.68 24.88 -48.56
N ILE A 591 26.04 24.45 -49.65
CA ILE A 591 25.27 25.32 -50.56
C ILE A 591 24.12 26.08 -49.87
N TYR A 592 23.64 25.59 -48.73
CA TYR A 592 22.54 26.23 -47.97
C TYR A 592 23.01 27.44 -47.15
N SER A 593 24.30 27.78 -47.21
CA SER A 593 24.83 29.09 -46.82
C SER A 593 24.35 30.23 -47.72
N ASN A 594 23.92 29.94 -48.95
CA ASN A 594 23.26 30.90 -49.82
C ASN A 594 21.83 31.14 -49.33
N ILE A 595 21.62 32.28 -48.67
CA ILE A 595 20.32 32.68 -48.11
C ILE A 595 19.63 33.76 -48.95
N SER A 596 19.96 33.88 -50.24
CA SER A 596 19.40 34.90 -51.13
C SER A 596 17.86 34.85 -51.22
N GLU A 597 17.28 33.64 -51.22
CA GLU A 597 15.83 33.37 -51.23
C GLU A 597 15.13 33.52 -49.87
N TYR A 598 15.87 33.71 -48.78
CA TYR A 598 15.25 33.72 -47.45
C TYR A 598 14.53 35.04 -47.19
N LYS A 599 13.20 34.99 -47.01
CA LYS A 599 12.34 36.20 -46.92
C LYS A 599 12.71 37.19 -45.81
N ASN A 600 13.36 36.74 -44.73
CA ASN A 600 13.81 37.58 -43.63
C ASN A 600 15.34 37.84 -43.62
N ARG A 601 16.04 37.68 -44.76
CA ARG A 601 17.50 37.81 -44.92
C ARG A 601 18.10 38.99 -44.14
N GLN A 602 17.51 40.18 -44.26
CA GLN A 602 18.01 41.39 -43.60
C GLN A 602 18.10 41.28 -42.06
N LYS A 603 17.23 40.48 -41.44
CA LYS A 603 17.17 40.34 -39.97
C LYS A 603 18.10 39.25 -39.44
N ILE A 604 18.30 38.15 -40.19
CA ILE A 604 19.03 36.99 -39.68
C ILE A 604 20.54 37.23 -39.54
N TRP A 605 21.12 38.21 -40.25
CA TRP A 605 22.53 38.58 -40.12
C TRP A 605 22.96 38.87 -38.67
N ALA A 606 22.07 39.38 -37.82
CA ALA A 606 22.35 39.65 -36.41
C ALA A 606 22.40 38.39 -35.51
N TYR A 607 21.97 37.23 -36.02
CA TYR A 607 21.90 35.96 -35.30
C TYR A 607 22.91 34.92 -35.82
N ILE A 608 23.40 35.08 -37.05
CA ILE A 608 24.46 34.22 -37.61
C ILE A 608 25.79 34.52 -36.89
N PRO A 609 26.44 33.53 -36.24
CA PRO A 609 27.71 33.72 -35.55
C PRO A 609 28.81 34.28 -36.45
N ALA A 610 29.56 35.26 -35.93
CA ALA A 610 30.64 35.94 -36.66
C ALA A 610 31.76 35.00 -37.14
N SER A 611 31.93 33.84 -36.49
CA SER A 611 32.83 32.75 -36.86
C SER A 611 32.53 32.14 -38.24
N CYS A 612 31.27 32.18 -38.69
CA CYS A 612 30.82 31.59 -39.95
C CYS A 612 30.17 32.59 -40.92
N GLN A 613 29.82 33.80 -40.45
CA GLN A 613 29.09 34.83 -41.20
C GLN A 613 29.71 35.15 -42.58
N THR A 614 31.05 35.15 -42.69
CA THR A 614 31.76 35.37 -43.96
C THR A 614 31.31 34.42 -45.08
N LYS A 615 31.14 33.12 -44.79
CA LYS A 615 30.75 32.14 -45.81
C LYS A 615 29.32 32.36 -46.32
N TYR A 616 28.41 32.73 -45.42
CA TYR A 616 27.04 33.13 -45.77
C TYR A 616 27.04 34.40 -46.63
N VAL A 617 27.87 35.39 -46.28
CA VAL A 617 28.00 36.63 -47.05
C VAL A 617 28.54 36.34 -48.45
N GLU A 618 29.60 35.54 -48.58
CA GLU A 618 30.21 35.17 -49.87
C GLU A 618 29.23 34.44 -50.80
N SER A 619 28.61 33.35 -50.36
CA SER A 619 27.71 32.54 -51.21
C SER A 619 26.38 33.23 -51.51
N THR A 620 25.86 34.04 -50.57
CA THR A 620 24.67 34.86 -50.79
C THR A 620 24.98 36.05 -51.71
N ALA A 621 26.16 36.66 -51.61
CA ALA A 621 26.60 37.73 -52.49
C ALA A 621 26.75 37.25 -53.94
N GLU A 622 27.41 36.11 -54.18
CA GLU A 622 27.53 35.56 -55.54
C GLU A 622 26.16 35.27 -56.16
N SER A 623 25.25 34.60 -55.42
CA SER A 623 23.92 34.30 -55.94
C SER A 623 23.05 35.54 -56.17
N LEU A 624 23.16 36.58 -55.34
CA LEU A 624 22.45 37.85 -55.58
C LEU A 624 23.04 38.62 -56.76
N VAL A 625 24.36 38.62 -56.93
CA VAL A 625 25.01 39.27 -58.07
C VAL A 625 24.62 38.58 -59.38
N GLU A 626 24.58 37.24 -59.43
CA GLU A 626 24.12 36.52 -60.63
C GLU A 626 22.66 36.86 -60.99
N LYS A 627 21.77 37.02 -60.00
CA LYS A 627 20.38 37.49 -60.24
C LYS A 627 20.31 38.95 -60.67
N ILE A 628 21.07 39.85 -60.07
CA ILE A 628 21.13 41.27 -60.48
C ILE A 628 21.69 41.41 -61.91
N VAL A 629 22.63 40.52 -62.28
CA VAL A 629 23.26 40.48 -63.60
C VAL A 629 22.35 39.87 -64.68
N HIS A 630 21.66 38.75 -64.40
CA HIS A 630 20.94 37.97 -65.42
C HIS A 630 19.41 38.14 -65.37
N GLU A 631 18.82 38.38 -64.19
CA GLU A 631 17.37 38.55 -63.98
C GLU A 631 16.98 40.04 -63.82
N GLY A 632 17.97 40.93 -63.64
CA GLY A 632 17.79 42.38 -63.64
C GLY A 632 17.21 42.97 -62.36
N ILE A 633 17.17 42.20 -61.26
CA ILE A 633 16.61 42.59 -59.95
C ILE A 633 17.20 43.92 -59.45
N ASP A 634 16.38 44.71 -58.75
CA ASP A 634 16.81 45.98 -58.15
C ASP A 634 17.75 45.75 -56.94
N GLY A 635 18.97 46.29 -57.06
CA GLY A 635 19.99 46.26 -56.02
C GLY A 635 19.69 47.14 -54.80
N SER A 636 18.65 48.00 -54.85
CA SER A 636 18.16 48.72 -53.66
C SER A 636 17.72 47.77 -52.52
N SER A 637 17.44 46.51 -52.84
CA SER A 637 17.08 45.44 -51.92
C SER A 637 18.25 44.73 -51.23
N VAL A 638 19.50 45.12 -51.51
CA VAL A 638 20.71 44.46 -50.98
C VAL A 638 21.16 45.13 -49.67
N GLU A 639 21.28 44.34 -48.61
CA GLU A 639 21.68 44.81 -47.29
C GLU A 639 23.14 45.27 -47.23
N LYS A 640 23.42 46.22 -46.34
CA LYS A 640 24.77 46.80 -46.19
C LYS A 640 25.88 45.76 -46.07
N ILE A 641 25.71 44.69 -45.27
CA ILE A 641 26.74 43.65 -45.11
C ILE A 641 27.11 42.94 -46.43
N LEU A 642 26.13 42.73 -47.30
CA LEU A 642 26.32 42.17 -48.64
C LEU A 642 26.87 43.23 -49.59
N ALA A 643 26.34 44.46 -49.57
CA ALA A 643 26.80 45.55 -50.43
C ALA A 643 28.27 45.94 -50.15
N ASP A 644 28.69 45.99 -48.88
CA ASP A 644 30.07 46.25 -48.47
C ASP A 644 31.02 45.13 -48.95
N HIS A 645 30.57 43.86 -48.94
CA HIS A 645 31.34 42.74 -49.50
C HIS A 645 31.42 42.78 -51.04
N ILE A 646 30.27 42.93 -51.71
CA ILE A 646 30.17 42.95 -53.18
C ILE A 646 30.96 44.12 -53.77
N THR A 647 30.91 45.30 -53.14
CA THR A 647 31.66 46.49 -53.60
C THR A 647 33.12 46.49 -53.15
N SER A 648 33.56 45.48 -52.39
CA SER A 648 34.95 45.35 -51.93
C SER A 648 35.92 45.16 -53.10
N LYS A 649 37.18 45.59 -52.89
CA LYS A 649 38.26 45.41 -53.87
C LYS A 649 38.50 43.95 -54.22
N SER A 650 38.35 43.02 -53.27
CA SER A 650 38.56 41.59 -53.51
C SER A 650 37.48 41.04 -54.46
N TYR A 651 36.21 41.23 -54.10
CA TYR A 651 35.07 40.75 -54.89
C TYR A 651 35.06 41.37 -56.28
N MET A 652 35.14 42.70 -56.40
CA MET A 652 35.11 43.38 -57.70
C MET A 652 36.26 42.99 -58.63
N THR A 653 37.45 42.69 -58.10
CA THR A 653 38.57 42.20 -58.93
C THR A 653 38.26 40.82 -59.52
N SER A 654 37.64 39.93 -58.74
CA SER A 654 37.21 38.61 -59.22
C SER A 654 36.06 38.72 -60.23
N PHE A 655 35.02 39.49 -59.91
CA PHE A 655 33.85 39.72 -60.76
C PHE A 655 34.21 40.28 -62.14
N LEU A 656 35.06 41.32 -62.19
CA LEU A 656 35.50 41.93 -63.46
C LEU A 656 36.42 40.99 -64.27
N SER A 657 37.07 40.02 -63.62
CA SER A 657 37.81 38.95 -64.29
C SER A 657 36.86 37.87 -64.86
N LYS A 658 35.84 37.43 -64.09
CA LYS A 658 34.77 36.50 -64.50
C LYS A 658 34.07 37.01 -65.77
N TYR A 659 33.79 38.32 -65.84
CA TYR A 659 33.07 38.96 -66.96
C TYR A 659 33.96 39.83 -67.88
N ARG A 660 35.28 39.56 -67.97
CA ARG A 660 36.24 40.35 -68.76
C ARG A 660 35.95 40.52 -70.26
N SER A 661 35.08 39.68 -70.82
CA SER A 661 34.71 39.66 -72.25
C SER A 661 33.25 40.04 -72.54
N ASP A 662 32.42 40.22 -71.51
CA ASP A 662 31.00 40.59 -71.60
C ASP A 662 30.70 41.79 -70.69
N ILE A 663 30.28 42.90 -71.28
CA ILE A 663 30.01 44.17 -70.60
C ILE A 663 28.62 44.22 -69.95
N GLU A 664 27.68 43.34 -70.31
CA GLU A 664 26.30 43.39 -69.81
C GLU A 664 26.24 43.20 -68.28
N PRO A 665 26.92 42.20 -67.69
CA PRO A 665 27.05 42.05 -66.24
C PRO A 665 27.65 43.27 -65.55
N VAL A 666 28.67 43.88 -66.17
CA VAL A 666 29.39 45.01 -65.59
C VAL A 666 28.55 46.27 -65.60
N LEU A 667 27.77 46.52 -66.66
CA LEU A 667 26.79 47.61 -66.70
C LEU A 667 25.67 47.40 -65.69
N ASN A 668 25.11 46.18 -65.60
CA ASN A 668 24.12 45.86 -64.58
C ASN A 668 24.68 46.15 -63.18
N MET A 669 25.90 45.69 -62.89
CA MET A 669 26.57 45.89 -61.60
C MET A 669 26.78 47.38 -61.23
N PHE A 670 27.37 48.19 -62.11
CA PHE A 670 27.65 49.61 -61.82
C PHE A 670 26.42 50.53 -61.85
N GLU A 671 25.35 50.14 -62.54
CA GLU A 671 24.08 50.88 -62.50
C GLU A 671 23.43 50.79 -61.11
N ARG A 672 23.39 49.59 -60.50
CA ARG A 672 22.76 49.38 -59.18
C ARG A 672 23.66 49.84 -58.03
N PHE A 673 24.95 49.49 -58.04
CA PHE A 673 25.85 49.74 -56.91
C PHE A 673 26.57 51.10 -57.03
N THR A 674 25.93 52.12 -56.46
CA THR A 674 26.31 53.54 -56.58
C THR A 674 27.68 53.92 -55.98
N SER A 675 28.22 53.09 -55.08
CA SER A 675 29.43 53.33 -54.29
C SER A 675 30.73 52.79 -54.91
N LEU A 676 30.65 52.16 -56.09
CA LEU A 676 31.82 51.59 -56.77
C LEU A 676 32.82 52.68 -57.23
N SER A 677 34.10 52.32 -57.34
CA SER A 677 35.14 53.24 -57.80
C SER A 677 35.18 53.37 -59.32
N ASP A 678 35.24 54.61 -59.83
CA ASP A 678 35.57 54.95 -61.23
C ASP A 678 36.76 54.14 -61.76
N LYS A 679 37.78 53.93 -60.92
CA LYS A 679 38.99 53.17 -61.29
C LYS A 679 38.68 51.74 -61.74
N PHE A 680 37.72 51.06 -61.12
CA PHE A 680 37.34 49.70 -61.50
C PHE A 680 36.71 49.64 -62.90
N LEU A 681 35.79 50.57 -63.21
CA LEU A 681 35.14 50.62 -64.52
C LEU A 681 36.14 51.09 -65.60
N SER A 682 36.96 52.09 -65.29
CA SER A 682 38.01 52.59 -66.18
C SER A 682 39.02 51.51 -66.58
N ASP A 683 39.48 50.70 -65.63
CA ASP A 683 40.43 49.62 -65.92
C ASP A 683 39.75 48.51 -66.74
N TYR A 684 38.51 48.15 -66.41
CA TYR A 684 37.73 47.21 -67.21
C TYR A 684 37.58 47.68 -68.67
N ILE A 685 37.15 48.92 -68.92
CA ILE A 685 37.01 49.48 -70.28
C ILE A 685 38.36 49.44 -71.01
N SER A 686 39.47 49.77 -70.33
CA SER A 686 40.81 49.77 -70.92
C SER A 686 41.22 48.39 -71.44
N TYR A 687 40.88 47.31 -70.71
CA TYR A 687 41.21 45.92 -71.07
C TYR A 687 40.08 45.14 -71.78
N TYR A 688 38.90 45.71 -71.98
CA TYR A 688 37.81 45.07 -72.73
C TYR A 688 38.14 44.97 -74.23
N HIS A 689 37.98 43.80 -74.86
CA HIS A 689 38.39 43.60 -76.26
C HIS A 689 37.25 43.35 -77.26
N SER A 690 36.01 43.15 -76.78
CA SER A 690 34.84 42.89 -77.62
C SER A 690 34.19 44.16 -78.18
N GLN A 691 33.31 44.03 -79.17
CA GLN A 691 32.35 45.09 -79.52
C GLN A 691 31.20 45.12 -78.49
N ILE A 692 30.53 46.26 -78.33
CA ILE A 692 29.33 46.40 -77.50
C ILE A 692 28.10 46.74 -78.33
N THR A 693 26.90 46.47 -77.83
CA THR A 693 25.65 46.88 -78.48
C THR A 693 25.37 48.37 -78.31
N GLU A 694 24.51 48.94 -79.17
CA GLU A 694 24.11 50.35 -79.03
C GLU A 694 23.47 50.65 -77.66
N ASN A 695 22.67 49.73 -77.13
CA ASN A 695 22.06 49.84 -75.80
C ASN A 695 23.12 49.87 -74.68
N GLN A 696 24.10 48.95 -74.73
CA GLN A 696 25.22 48.92 -73.78
C GLN A 696 26.06 50.20 -73.87
N SER A 697 26.29 50.71 -75.09
CA SER A 697 27.00 51.96 -75.31
C SER A 697 26.26 53.15 -74.70
N ARG A 698 24.94 53.27 -74.94
CA ARG A 698 24.07 54.27 -74.33
C ARG A 698 24.15 54.25 -72.80
N ARG A 699 24.05 53.05 -72.24
CA ARG A 699 24.08 52.81 -70.79
C ARG A 699 25.43 53.17 -70.19
N LEU A 700 26.53 52.70 -70.79
CA LEU A 700 27.90 53.02 -70.38
C LEU A 700 28.15 54.54 -70.34
N GLY A 701 27.78 55.26 -71.40
CA GLY A 701 27.92 56.72 -71.46
C GLY A 701 27.06 57.45 -70.43
N THR A 702 25.80 57.05 -70.28
CA THR A 702 24.85 57.65 -69.32
C THR A 702 25.28 57.40 -67.87
N LEU A 703 25.71 56.17 -67.56
CA LEU A 703 26.27 55.78 -66.27
C LEU A 703 27.48 56.65 -65.92
N ILE A 704 28.48 56.70 -66.79
CA ILE A 704 29.71 57.46 -66.59
C ILE A 704 29.41 58.96 -66.37
N LEU A 705 28.51 59.54 -67.18
CA LEU A 705 28.06 60.92 -67.01
C LEU A 705 27.39 61.13 -65.65
N SER A 706 26.41 60.30 -65.30
CA SER A 706 25.62 60.43 -64.07
C SER A 706 26.42 60.24 -62.78
N ARG A 707 27.55 59.52 -62.85
CA ARG A 707 28.45 59.27 -61.72
C ARG A 707 29.66 60.21 -61.66
N ASN A 708 29.81 61.13 -62.63
CA ASN A 708 30.99 61.99 -62.79
C ASN A 708 32.32 61.20 -62.90
N TYR A 709 32.30 60.04 -63.55
CA TYR A 709 33.45 59.11 -63.66
C TYR A 709 34.44 59.58 -64.73
N THR A 710 35.25 60.59 -64.41
CA THR A 710 36.20 61.21 -65.37
C THR A 710 37.25 60.25 -65.94
N THR A 711 37.64 59.20 -65.20
CA THR A 711 38.65 58.24 -65.66
C THR A 711 38.03 57.27 -66.66
N SER A 712 36.87 56.71 -66.33
CA SER A 712 36.06 55.87 -67.23
C SER A 712 35.64 56.64 -68.49
N ALA A 713 35.32 57.93 -68.38
CA ALA A 713 35.03 58.78 -69.53
C ALA A 713 36.22 58.85 -70.50
N ARG A 714 37.45 59.07 -69.98
CA ARG A 714 38.66 59.04 -70.81
C ARG A 714 38.91 57.65 -71.42
N ALA A 715 38.70 56.58 -70.65
CA ALA A 715 38.84 55.21 -71.15
C ALA A 715 37.83 54.89 -72.27
N VAL A 716 36.56 55.29 -72.14
CA VAL A 716 35.55 55.17 -73.21
C VAL A 716 35.94 55.98 -74.44
N TYR A 717 36.40 57.22 -74.26
CA TYR A 717 36.88 58.02 -75.38
C TYR A 717 38.03 57.31 -76.12
N ASP A 718 39.10 56.92 -75.42
CA ASP A 718 40.25 56.27 -76.06
C ASP A 718 39.87 54.91 -76.69
N LYS A 719 38.79 54.26 -76.24
CA LYS A 719 38.18 53.09 -76.90
C LYS A 719 37.43 53.44 -78.18
N SER A 720 36.58 54.47 -78.14
CA SER A 720 35.68 54.85 -79.23
C SER A 720 36.39 55.16 -80.56
N ARG A 721 37.66 55.60 -80.48
CA ARG A 721 38.59 55.82 -81.61
C ARG A 721 38.85 54.57 -82.46
N TYR A 722 38.78 53.37 -81.86
CA TYR A 722 39.14 52.09 -82.48
C TYR A 722 37.96 51.11 -82.56
N TYR A 723 36.99 51.26 -81.66
CA TYR A 723 35.80 50.42 -81.55
C TYR A 723 34.56 51.28 -81.74
N GLY A 724 34.00 51.28 -82.95
CA GLY A 724 32.84 52.13 -83.32
C GLY A 724 31.62 51.92 -82.42
N SER A 725 31.48 50.75 -81.80
CA SER A 725 30.46 50.47 -80.79
C SER A 725 30.54 51.36 -79.55
N PHE A 726 31.70 51.91 -79.19
CA PHE A 726 31.89 52.82 -78.04
C PHE A 726 31.64 54.31 -78.37
N ILE A 727 31.40 54.67 -79.64
CA ILE A 727 31.19 56.06 -80.06
C ILE A 727 30.02 56.70 -79.31
N LEU A 728 28.88 56.02 -79.21
CA LEU A 728 27.71 56.55 -78.51
C LEU A 728 27.95 56.72 -76.99
N ALA A 729 28.65 55.80 -76.34
CA ALA A 729 29.05 55.93 -74.94
C ALA A 729 29.87 57.19 -74.73
N TYR A 730 30.84 57.43 -75.62
CA TYR A 730 31.65 58.65 -75.64
C TYR A 730 30.79 59.89 -75.91
N ASP A 731 29.91 59.86 -76.90
CA ASP A 731 29.09 61.01 -77.33
C ASP A 731 28.17 61.52 -76.21
N LEU A 732 27.82 60.65 -75.24
CA LEU A 732 27.09 60.97 -74.02
C LEU A 732 27.99 61.46 -72.87
N CYS A 733 29.17 60.87 -72.65
CA CYS A 733 30.06 61.25 -71.54
C CYS A 733 31.14 62.29 -71.88
N LYS A 734 31.23 62.74 -73.14
CA LYS A 734 32.27 63.65 -73.67
C LYS A 734 32.48 64.95 -72.88
N SER A 735 31.46 65.45 -72.18
CA SER A 735 31.58 66.62 -71.29
C SER A 735 32.48 66.38 -70.07
N LEU A 736 32.69 65.12 -69.67
CA LEU A 736 33.64 64.73 -68.62
C LEU A 736 35.03 64.42 -69.18
N VAL A 737 35.15 64.22 -70.49
CA VAL A 737 36.42 63.91 -71.13
C VAL A 737 37.18 65.20 -71.38
N LYS A 738 38.36 65.32 -70.78
CA LYS A 738 39.35 66.32 -71.21
C LYS A 738 39.95 65.85 -72.53
N LEU A 739 39.33 66.31 -73.60
CA LEU A 739 39.69 66.07 -75.00
C LEU A 739 40.69 67.11 -75.45
N ASN A 740 41.66 66.67 -76.24
CA ASN A 740 42.47 67.60 -77.04
C ASN A 740 41.74 67.93 -78.35
N TRP A 741 42.31 68.82 -79.18
CA TRP A 741 41.61 69.39 -80.34
C TRP A 741 41.04 68.36 -81.35
N TRP A 742 41.70 67.22 -81.52
CA TRP A 742 41.39 66.20 -82.55
C TRP A 742 40.13 65.32 -82.27
N GLU A 743 39.35 65.64 -81.24
CA GLU A 743 38.55 64.70 -80.44
C GLU A 743 37.18 64.12 -80.98
N SER A 744 36.38 64.82 -81.82
CA SER A 744 34.93 65.02 -81.45
C SER A 744 33.75 64.99 -82.49
N SER A 745 33.41 63.85 -83.16
CA SER A 745 32.22 63.75 -84.10
C SER A 745 31.45 62.38 -84.12
N TRP A 746 30.09 62.36 -84.34
CA TRP A 746 29.09 61.22 -84.55
C TRP A 746 28.51 60.48 -83.28
N LEU A 747 27.31 59.82 -83.18
CA LEU A 747 25.88 59.97 -83.68
C LEU A 747 24.84 59.04 -82.88
N ASN A 748 23.52 58.90 -83.24
CA ASN A 748 22.39 58.47 -82.32
C ASN A 748 21.09 57.72 -82.95
N PRO A 749 19.88 57.45 -82.31
CA PRO A 749 19.19 56.09 -82.25
C PRO A 749 17.59 55.95 -82.30
N PHE A 750 16.91 54.82 -81.89
CA PHE A 750 15.47 54.77 -81.37
C PHE A 750 14.74 53.44 -80.79
N GLN A 751 13.93 53.52 -79.66
CA GLN A 751 12.59 52.87 -79.20
C GLN A 751 12.36 51.33 -78.75
N LYS A 752 11.32 50.71 -78.03
CA LYS A 752 10.06 51.01 -77.16
C LYS A 752 9.20 49.79 -76.51
N SER A 753 8.49 49.91 -75.33
CA SER A 753 7.18 49.24 -74.78
C SER A 753 7.03 47.70 -74.40
N MET A 754 6.03 47.01 -73.70
CA MET A 754 4.83 47.08 -72.70
C MET A 754 4.27 45.60 -72.35
N ARG A 755 3.25 45.06 -71.55
CA ARG A 755 2.10 45.21 -70.50
C ARG A 755 1.57 43.72 -70.08
N GLN A 756 0.57 43.20 -69.27
CA GLN A 756 -0.45 43.35 -68.11
C GLN A 756 -1.20 41.94 -67.81
N ASN A 757 -2.17 41.47 -66.93
CA ASN A 757 -3.16 41.72 -65.76
C ASN A 757 -3.83 40.30 -65.28
N TYR A 758 -4.74 39.93 -64.29
CA TYR A 758 -5.42 40.46 -63.03
C TYR A 758 -5.95 39.49 -61.82
N PRO A 759 -7.16 38.80 -61.73
CA PRO A 759 -7.96 38.50 -60.45
C PRO A 759 -8.49 36.99 -60.19
N MET A 760 -9.37 36.43 -59.27
CA MET A 760 -10.31 36.68 -58.08
C MET A 760 -10.67 35.31 -57.29
N GLU A 761 -11.61 34.93 -56.34
CA GLU A 761 -12.82 35.40 -55.52
C GLU A 761 -13.15 34.62 -54.13
N GLN A 762 -14.42 34.22 -53.71
CA GLN A 762 -14.93 33.77 -52.33
C GLN A 762 -15.85 32.45 -52.27
N PRO A 763 -16.93 32.11 -51.43
CA PRO A 763 -17.58 32.53 -50.10
C PRO A 763 -18.34 31.47 -49.13
N LYS A 764 -18.94 31.89 -47.95
CA LYS A 764 -20.18 31.42 -47.14
C LYS A 764 -20.23 30.42 -45.89
N ASN A 765 -21.41 30.22 -45.19
CA ASN A 765 -21.67 29.69 -43.78
C ASN A 765 -23.13 29.12 -43.40
N ILE A 766 -23.41 28.47 -42.21
CA ILE A 766 -24.72 27.87 -41.67
C ILE A 766 -24.95 27.97 -40.10
N SER A 767 -26.21 27.88 -39.56
CA SER A 767 -26.58 27.59 -38.13
C SER A 767 -27.97 26.92 -37.91
N ASP A 768 -28.14 25.96 -36.97
CA ASP A 768 -29.43 25.64 -36.25
C ASP A 768 -29.35 24.52 -35.16
N ASN A 769 -28.32 23.65 -35.13
CA ASN A 769 -28.24 22.45 -34.25
C ASN A 769 -27.98 22.68 -32.73
N HIS A 770 -28.18 23.88 -32.18
CA HIS A 770 -27.42 24.30 -30.98
C HIS A 770 -27.71 23.54 -29.67
N ILE A 771 -28.98 23.28 -29.31
CA ILE A 771 -29.32 22.83 -27.94
C ILE A 771 -29.01 21.34 -27.71
N GLU A 772 -29.29 20.45 -28.68
CA GLU A 772 -28.91 19.03 -28.57
C GLU A 772 -27.39 18.81 -28.61
N SER A 773 -26.61 19.84 -28.99
CA SER A 773 -25.14 19.82 -28.95
C SER A 773 -24.53 20.32 -27.64
N LEU A 774 -25.34 20.77 -26.67
CA LEU A 774 -24.84 21.17 -25.35
C LEU A 774 -24.56 19.94 -24.47
N PRO A 775 -23.44 19.92 -23.72
CA PRO A 775 -23.14 18.84 -22.79
C PRO A 775 -24.15 18.80 -21.65
N THR A 776 -24.44 17.58 -21.17
CA THR A 776 -25.32 17.35 -20.02
C THR A 776 -24.48 17.20 -18.76
N ILE A 777 -24.73 18.06 -17.77
CA ILE A 777 -24.00 18.11 -16.50
C ILE A 777 -24.97 17.79 -15.37
N VAL A 778 -24.58 16.93 -14.42
CA VAL A 778 -25.34 16.68 -13.19
C VAL A 778 -24.63 17.32 -12.00
N ILE A 779 -25.36 18.00 -11.12
CA ILE A 779 -24.84 18.53 -9.86
C ILE A 779 -25.70 18.04 -8.71
N LEU A 780 -25.10 17.25 -7.82
CA LEU A 780 -25.72 16.75 -6.60
C LEU A 780 -25.28 17.59 -5.39
N THR A 781 -26.18 17.74 -4.43
CA THR A 781 -26.02 18.56 -3.22
C THR A 781 -26.62 17.82 -2.02
N ALA A 782 -26.15 18.08 -0.79
CA ALA A 782 -26.61 17.39 0.42
C ALA A 782 -27.74 18.13 1.15
N ILE A 783 -27.73 19.47 1.14
CA ILE A 783 -28.72 20.32 1.85
C ILE A 783 -29.22 21.52 1.05
N GLN A 784 -30.39 22.03 1.43
CA GLN A 784 -31.11 23.15 0.81
C GLN A 784 -30.26 24.41 0.54
N GLU A 785 -29.36 24.81 1.44
CA GLU A 785 -28.47 25.97 1.23
C GLU A 785 -27.47 25.75 0.07
N GLU A 786 -27.00 24.51 -0.10
CA GLU A 786 -26.10 24.11 -1.20
C GLU A 786 -26.87 24.04 -2.53
N TYR A 787 -28.04 23.42 -2.52
CA TYR A 787 -28.96 23.35 -3.66
C TYR A 787 -29.31 24.73 -4.20
N ASN A 788 -29.73 25.66 -3.33
CA ASN A 788 -30.05 27.03 -3.70
C ASN A 788 -28.84 27.77 -4.29
N ALA A 789 -27.65 27.54 -3.73
CA ALA A 789 -26.42 28.16 -4.22
C ALA A 789 -26.00 27.65 -5.61
N VAL A 790 -26.37 26.43 -5.98
CA VAL A 790 -26.21 25.89 -7.34
C VAL A 790 -27.31 26.42 -8.28
N ARG A 791 -28.58 26.36 -7.87
CA ARG A 791 -29.76 26.72 -8.67
C ARG A 791 -29.70 28.13 -9.27
N GLN A 792 -29.19 29.10 -8.52
CA GLN A 792 -29.07 30.51 -8.92
C GLN A 792 -28.16 30.81 -10.14
N PHE A 793 -27.49 29.81 -10.71
CA PHE A 793 -26.72 29.92 -11.96
C PHE A 793 -27.52 29.52 -13.21
N LEU A 794 -28.72 28.95 -13.05
CA LEU A 794 -29.50 28.40 -14.14
C LEU A 794 -30.61 29.36 -14.62
N LYS A 795 -30.87 29.30 -15.93
CA LYS A 795 -32.04 29.88 -16.59
C LYS A 795 -32.98 28.76 -17.03
N GLU A 796 -34.22 29.12 -17.34
CA GLU A 796 -35.19 28.23 -18.00
C GLU A 796 -35.34 26.89 -17.24
N VAL A 797 -35.39 27.01 -15.92
CA VAL A 797 -35.44 25.87 -14.99
C VAL A 797 -36.83 25.21 -15.05
N VAL A 798 -36.84 23.91 -15.26
CA VAL A 798 -38.03 23.05 -15.33
C VAL A 798 -37.82 21.78 -14.52
N ASP A 799 -38.91 21.23 -13.99
CA ASP A 799 -38.90 19.92 -13.30
C ASP A 799 -38.73 18.77 -14.32
N VAL A 800 -37.98 17.75 -13.91
CA VAL A 800 -37.67 16.54 -14.70
C VAL A 800 -37.79 15.32 -13.78
N ASP A 801 -38.97 14.72 -13.76
CA ASP A 801 -39.22 13.45 -13.05
C ASP A 801 -38.64 12.26 -13.80
N GLN A 802 -37.90 11.39 -13.10
CA GLN A 802 -37.44 10.09 -13.60
C GLN A 802 -37.54 9.06 -12.46
N ASP A 803 -38.19 7.91 -12.69
CA ASP A 803 -38.31 6.81 -11.70
C ASP A 803 -38.69 7.28 -10.29
N ASP A 804 -39.86 7.91 -10.19
CA ASP A 804 -40.41 8.54 -8.96
C ASP A 804 -39.47 9.55 -8.27
N THR A 805 -38.44 10.04 -8.98
CA THR A 805 -37.40 10.95 -8.49
C THR A 805 -37.41 12.25 -9.29
N THR A 806 -37.84 13.35 -8.67
CA THR A 806 -37.80 14.69 -9.27
C THR A 806 -36.38 15.27 -9.25
N TYR A 807 -35.97 15.86 -10.37
CA TYR A 807 -34.78 16.71 -10.54
C TYR A 807 -35.23 18.05 -11.12
N GLU A 808 -34.44 19.11 -10.95
CA GLU A 808 -34.58 20.31 -11.78
C GLU A 808 -33.57 20.27 -12.93
N ALA A 809 -33.92 20.77 -14.11
CA ALA A 809 -33.00 20.98 -15.22
C ALA A 809 -33.11 22.41 -15.77
N GLY A 810 -31.98 23.02 -16.12
CA GLY A 810 -31.94 24.36 -16.72
C GLY A 810 -30.66 24.60 -17.52
N ILE A 811 -30.57 25.77 -18.16
CA ILE A 811 -29.41 26.15 -18.98
C ILE A 811 -28.45 27.04 -18.18
N PHE A 812 -27.18 26.67 -18.18
CA PHE A 812 -26.09 27.54 -17.72
C PHE A 812 -25.52 28.31 -18.91
N SER A 813 -25.59 29.65 -18.87
CA SER A 813 -24.96 30.53 -19.86
C SER A 813 -23.89 31.42 -19.22
N MET A 814 -22.78 31.66 -19.93
CA MET A 814 -21.75 32.62 -19.55
C MET A 814 -21.34 33.47 -20.77
N TYR A 815 -21.09 34.77 -20.57
CA TYR A 815 -20.72 35.71 -21.64
C TYR A 815 -21.66 35.69 -22.87
N ASN A 816 -22.96 35.54 -22.64
CA ASN A 816 -24.02 35.42 -23.66
C ASN A 816 -23.90 34.21 -24.60
N LYS A 817 -23.15 33.17 -24.20
CA LYS A 817 -23.15 31.84 -24.82
C LYS A 817 -23.74 30.83 -23.83
N ASP A 818 -24.57 29.89 -24.32
CA ASP A 818 -25.01 28.73 -23.54
C ASP A 818 -23.90 27.67 -23.50
N ILE A 819 -23.62 27.19 -22.28
CA ILE A 819 -22.42 26.40 -21.95
C ILE A 819 -22.81 24.93 -21.73
N ALA A 820 -23.89 24.68 -21.01
CA ALA A 820 -24.32 23.35 -20.62
C ALA A 820 -25.82 23.29 -20.31
N LYS A 821 -26.42 22.13 -20.54
CA LYS A 821 -27.66 21.71 -19.86
C LYS A 821 -27.27 21.13 -18.51
N VAL A 822 -27.79 21.69 -17.42
CA VAL A 822 -27.42 21.31 -16.06
C VAL A 822 -28.64 20.77 -15.33
N ILE A 823 -28.48 19.63 -14.67
CA ILE A 823 -29.51 18.90 -13.92
C ILE A 823 -29.09 18.85 -12.46
N ILE A 824 -29.97 19.27 -11.54
CA ILE A 824 -29.63 19.50 -10.14
C ILE A 824 -30.60 18.80 -9.18
N ARG A 825 -30.08 18.37 -8.03
CA ARG A 825 -30.88 17.71 -6.99
C ARG A 825 -30.27 17.86 -5.59
N GLU A 826 -31.14 18.06 -4.60
CA GLU A 826 -30.83 17.83 -3.19
C GLU A 826 -31.04 16.34 -2.88
N CYS A 827 -29.97 15.67 -2.45
CA CYS A 827 -29.94 14.23 -2.21
C CYS A 827 -30.14 13.87 -0.74
N GLY A 828 -29.82 14.79 0.18
CA GLY A 828 -29.57 14.48 1.58
C GLY A 828 -28.09 14.15 1.85
N ALA A 829 -27.71 14.27 3.12
CA ALA A 829 -26.36 13.95 3.59
C ALA A 829 -26.09 12.44 3.68
N LYS A 830 -24.80 12.07 3.86
CA LYS A 830 -24.20 10.71 3.94
C LYS A 830 -23.74 10.09 2.62
N ASN A 831 -22.65 9.31 2.70
CA ASN A 831 -21.99 8.66 1.57
C ASN A 831 -22.88 7.57 0.97
N THR A 832 -23.65 6.88 1.82
CA THR A 832 -24.60 5.84 1.41
C THR A 832 -25.72 6.40 0.51
N ILE A 833 -26.26 7.57 0.85
CA ILE A 833 -27.30 8.25 0.07
C ILE A 833 -26.70 8.88 -1.19
N ALA A 834 -25.58 9.61 -1.05
CA ALA A 834 -24.88 10.22 -2.18
C ALA A 834 -24.49 9.20 -3.26
N ALA A 835 -24.03 7.99 -2.87
CA ALA A 835 -23.73 6.91 -3.81
C ALA A 835 -24.97 6.42 -4.58
N GLN A 836 -26.12 6.27 -3.91
CA GLN A 836 -27.36 5.79 -4.55
C GLN A 836 -27.94 6.81 -5.53
N GLU A 837 -27.97 8.09 -5.16
CA GLU A 837 -28.45 9.16 -6.05
C GLU A 837 -27.47 9.40 -7.21
N THR A 838 -26.16 9.18 -7.01
CA THR A 838 -25.15 9.19 -8.08
C THR A 838 -25.42 8.11 -9.13
N GLU A 839 -25.64 6.86 -8.72
CA GLU A 839 -25.96 5.77 -9.64
C GLU A 839 -27.27 6.01 -10.41
N ARG A 840 -28.30 6.57 -9.76
CA ARG A 840 -29.58 6.90 -10.44
C ARG A 840 -29.41 8.03 -11.44
N ALA A 841 -28.73 9.12 -11.06
CA ALA A 841 -28.55 10.27 -11.94
C ALA A 841 -27.65 9.95 -13.16
N ILE A 842 -26.61 9.13 -12.99
CA ILE A 842 -25.78 8.69 -14.13
C ILE A 842 -26.58 7.77 -15.06
N SER A 843 -27.33 6.81 -14.52
CA SER A 843 -28.19 5.90 -15.30
C SER A 843 -29.22 6.66 -16.15
N ASN A 844 -29.86 7.67 -15.57
CA ASN A 844 -31.03 8.33 -16.17
C ASN A 844 -30.62 9.48 -17.11
N PHE A 845 -29.49 10.17 -16.84
CA PHE A 845 -29.07 11.35 -17.62
C PHE A 845 -27.77 11.20 -18.42
N LYS A 846 -26.96 10.16 -18.15
CA LYS A 846 -25.70 9.84 -18.87
C LYS A 846 -24.78 11.07 -19.08
N PRO A 847 -24.44 11.81 -18.02
CA PRO A 847 -23.82 13.12 -18.15
C PRO A 847 -22.38 13.08 -18.66
N ASP A 848 -21.96 14.16 -19.35
CA ASP A 848 -20.59 14.44 -19.73
C ASP A 848 -19.72 14.82 -18.51
N ALA A 849 -20.33 15.40 -17.48
CA ALA A 849 -19.71 15.58 -16.17
C ALA A 849 -20.73 15.51 -15.03
N ILE A 850 -20.30 14.96 -13.90
CA ILE A 850 -21.07 14.93 -12.66
C ILE A 850 -20.27 15.55 -11.51
N PHE A 851 -20.94 16.38 -10.71
CA PHE A 851 -20.35 17.09 -9.58
C PHE A 851 -21.12 16.81 -8.28
N PHE A 852 -20.41 16.73 -7.15
CA PHE A 852 -20.99 16.98 -5.84
C PHE A 852 -20.51 18.34 -5.34
N VAL A 853 -21.43 19.24 -5.02
CA VAL A 853 -21.15 20.62 -4.59
C VAL A 853 -21.76 20.85 -3.22
N GLY A 854 -21.01 21.50 -2.32
CA GLY A 854 -21.53 21.79 -1.00
C GLY A 854 -20.53 22.39 -0.02
N ILE A 855 -20.70 22.09 1.29
CA ILE A 855 -19.86 22.62 2.38
C ILE A 855 -19.02 21.54 3.08
N ALA A 856 -17.97 21.97 3.81
CA ALA A 856 -17.10 21.10 4.61
C ALA A 856 -16.49 21.87 5.81
N GLY A 857 -16.18 21.15 6.89
CA GLY A 857 -15.49 21.71 8.06
C GLY A 857 -13.96 21.66 7.90
N SER A 858 -13.27 22.80 8.07
CA SER A 858 -11.82 22.88 7.95
C SER A 858 -11.10 22.35 9.19
N ARG A 859 -10.24 21.35 9.01
CA ARG A 859 -9.26 20.92 10.01
C ARG A 859 -8.03 21.83 10.00
N LYS A 860 -7.69 22.43 8.86
CA LYS A 860 -6.49 23.27 8.65
C LYS A 860 -6.86 24.71 8.30
N PRO A 861 -7.29 25.54 9.28
CA PRO A 861 -7.77 26.91 9.04
C PRO A 861 -6.75 27.81 8.32
N ASN A 862 -5.45 27.61 8.57
CA ASN A 862 -4.36 28.34 7.91
C ASN A 862 -4.27 28.03 6.40
N ASP A 863 -4.56 26.78 6.01
CA ASP A 863 -4.55 26.34 4.62
C ASP A 863 -5.89 26.63 3.92
N PHE A 864 -7.00 26.50 4.66
CA PHE A 864 -8.38 26.66 4.21
C PHE A 864 -9.23 27.35 5.31
N SER A 865 -9.48 28.64 5.15
CA SER A 865 -10.31 29.47 6.04
C SER A 865 -11.79 29.46 5.61
N ILE A 866 -12.70 29.97 6.44
CA ILE A 866 -14.14 30.04 6.12
C ILE A 866 -14.38 30.75 4.77
N GLY A 867 -15.23 30.16 3.93
CA GLY A 867 -15.51 30.61 2.56
C GLY A 867 -14.50 30.14 1.50
N ASP A 868 -13.30 29.67 1.87
CA ASP A 868 -12.36 29.08 0.90
C ASP A 868 -12.95 27.83 0.25
N VAL A 869 -12.55 27.55 -0.99
CA VAL A 869 -12.98 26.38 -1.74
C VAL A 869 -11.88 25.31 -1.73
N ILE A 870 -12.22 24.11 -1.27
CA ILE A 870 -11.39 22.91 -1.39
C ILE A 870 -11.88 22.02 -2.53
N PHE A 871 -10.95 21.70 -3.43
CA PHE A 871 -11.09 20.63 -4.42
C PHE A 871 -10.15 19.49 -4.01
N PRO A 872 -10.63 18.24 -3.86
CA PRO A 872 -9.81 17.16 -3.32
C PRO A 872 -8.81 16.64 -4.36
N LYS A 873 -7.58 16.39 -3.91
CA LYS A 873 -6.64 15.49 -4.59
C LYS A 873 -7.07 14.04 -4.39
N GLU A 874 -7.37 13.71 -3.13
CA GLU A 874 -7.85 12.42 -2.66
C GLU A 874 -8.98 12.66 -1.64
N ILE A 875 -9.87 11.67 -1.54
CA ILE A 875 -10.94 11.59 -0.56
C ILE A 875 -10.80 10.27 0.19
N TYR A 876 -10.61 10.33 1.51
CA TYR A 876 -10.48 9.16 2.37
C TYR A 876 -11.83 8.76 2.95
N SER A 877 -12.20 7.47 2.89
CA SER A 877 -13.14 6.92 3.85
C SER A 877 -12.42 6.71 5.19
N TYR A 878 -12.68 7.57 6.18
CA TYR A 878 -11.93 7.55 7.45
C TYR A 878 -12.40 6.47 8.43
N GLU A 879 -13.62 5.94 8.24
CA GLU A 879 -14.22 4.89 9.08
C GLU A 879 -13.82 3.49 8.63
N ALA A 880 -13.26 3.35 7.42
CA ALA A 880 -12.79 2.08 6.89
C ALA A 880 -11.51 1.63 7.63
N GLY A 881 -11.63 0.58 8.45
CA GLY A 881 -10.53 0.07 9.28
C GLY A 881 -10.85 -1.24 9.98
N LYS A 882 -9.95 -1.68 10.85
CA LYS A 882 -10.18 -2.75 11.83
C LYS A 882 -10.18 -2.14 13.23
N ALA A 883 -11.27 -2.30 13.98
CA ALA A 883 -11.25 -2.04 15.42
C ALA A 883 -10.54 -3.19 16.16
N GLU A 884 -9.66 -2.85 17.08
CA GLU A 884 -9.08 -3.75 18.08
C GLU A 884 -9.35 -3.16 19.48
N LYS A 885 -9.28 -4.00 20.53
CA LYS A 885 -9.73 -3.66 21.89
C LYS A 885 -9.31 -2.26 22.39
N ASP A 886 -8.08 -1.87 22.09
CA ASP A 886 -7.45 -0.65 22.61
C ASP A 886 -6.96 0.30 21.48
N ARG A 887 -7.37 0.09 20.21
CA ARG A 887 -6.99 0.95 19.05
C ARG A 887 -7.85 0.74 17.79
N PHE A 888 -7.99 1.78 16.99
CA PHE A 888 -8.37 1.67 15.57
C PHE A 888 -7.13 1.35 14.71
N MET A 889 -7.32 0.58 13.64
CA MET A 889 -6.29 0.28 12.64
C MET A 889 -6.83 0.64 11.26
N ALA A 890 -6.57 1.87 10.83
CA ALA A 890 -7.06 2.43 9.58
C ALA A 890 -6.74 1.55 8.34
N ARG A 891 -7.73 1.40 7.47
CA ARG A 891 -7.65 0.71 6.16
C ARG A 891 -8.47 1.50 5.14
N PRO A 892 -8.14 2.78 4.89
CA PRO A 892 -8.95 3.65 4.06
C PRO A 892 -9.08 3.09 2.65
N ASP A 893 -10.30 3.15 2.15
CA ASP A 893 -10.56 3.07 0.73
C ASP A 893 -10.46 4.49 0.15
N LEU A 894 -9.92 4.63 -1.07
CA LEU A 894 -9.67 5.92 -1.71
C LEU A 894 -10.72 6.27 -2.77
N ALA A 895 -11.05 7.56 -2.90
CA ALA A 895 -11.75 8.12 -4.06
C ALA A 895 -11.11 9.45 -4.48
N SER A 896 -11.45 9.98 -5.66
CA SER A 896 -10.89 11.24 -6.19
C SER A 896 -11.81 11.84 -7.26
N SER A 897 -11.58 13.10 -7.63
CA SER A 897 -12.10 13.67 -8.88
C SER A 897 -11.35 13.09 -10.09
N THR A 898 -11.91 13.17 -11.31
CA THR A 898 -11.15 12.73 -12.51
C THR A 898 -9.94 13.61 -12.78
N TYR A 899 -8.85 12.99 -13.27
CA TYR A 899 -7.57 13.68 -13.49
C TYR A 899 -7.67 14.91 -14.41
N ALA A 900 -8.49 14.84 -15.47
CA ALA A 900 -8.72 15.97 -16.38
C ALA A 900 -9.30 17.18 -15.65
N LEU A 901 -10.35 16.96 -14.84
CA LEU A 901 -10.99 18.02 -14.06
C LEU A 901 -10.09 18.52 -12.92
N ALA A 902 -9.29 17.64 -12.32
CA ALA A 902 -8.29 18.01 -11.32
C ALA A 902 -7.19 18.92 -11.89
N GLU A 903 -6.70 18.68 -13.11
CA GLU A 903 -5.75 19.59 -13.78
C GLU A 903 -6.40 20.93 -14.18
N ILE A 904 -7.69 20.94 -14.58
CA ILE A 904 -8.45 22.19 -14.78
C ILE A 904 -8.54 22.96 -13.45
N ALA A 905 -8.95 22.33 -12.35
CA ALA A 905 -9.02 22.97 -11.04
C ALA A 905 -7.65 23.50 -10.57
N LYS A 906 -6.59 22.68 -10.71
CA LYS A 906 -5.19 23.05 -10.43
C LYS A 906 -4.70 24.27 -11.23
N LYS A 907 -5.16 24.42 -12.47
CA LYS A 907 -4.84 25.56 -13.34
C LYS A 907 -5.62 26.79 -12.91
N GLU A 908 -6.95 26.68 -12.83
CA GLU A 908 -7.88 27.79 -12.74
C GLU A 908 -8.01 28.39 -11.34
N ARG A 909 -7.75 27.61 -10.28
CA ARG A 909 -7.67 28.08 -8.88
C ARG A 909 -6.62 29.18 -8.65
N ARG A 910 -5.67 29.37 -9.58
CA ARG A 910 -4.58 30.36 -9.52
C ARG A 910 -4.97 31.71 -10.11
N LYS A 911 -6.26 31.91 -10.39
CA LYS A 911 -6.84 33.12 -10.95
C LYS A 911 -7.99 33.60 -10.08
N ASP A 912 -8.28 34.89 -10.15
CA ASP A 912 -9.45 35.48 -9.48
C ASP A 912 -10.71 35.53 -10.36
N GLU A 913 -10.60 35.15 -11.65
CA GLU A 913 -11.67 35.21 -12.66
C GLU A 913 -12.96 34.47 -12.22
N TRP A 914 -12.84 33.37 -11.47
CA TRP A 914 -13.99 32.62 -10.94
C TRP A 914 -14.73 33.34 -9.80
N LYS A 915 -14.07 34.28 -9.10
CA LYS A 915 -14.69 35.01 -7.99
C LYS A 915 -15.81 35.94 -8.48
N ALA A 916 -15.75 36.38 -9.73
CA ALA A 916 -16.82 37.14 -10.38
C ALA A 916 -18.13 36.35 -10.59
N LEU A 917 -18.12 35.03 -10.34
CA LEU A 917 -19.33 34.20 -10.30
C LEU A 917 -19.97 34.12 -8.90
N ILE A 918 -19.26 34.50 -7.83
CA ILE A 918 -19.78 34.46 -6.45
C ILE A 918 -21.03 35.35 -6.35
N LYS A 919 -22.09 34.78 -5.78
CA LYS A 919 -23.41 35.43 -5.68
C LYS A 919 -23.57 36.13 -4.33
N ASN A 920 -24.74 36.73 -4.12
CA ASN A 920 -25.16 37.38 -2.87
C ASN A 920 -24.27 38.51 -2.33
N GLY A 921 -23.25 38.95 -3.08
CA GLY A 921 -22.51 40.19 -2.84
C GLY A 921 -21.45 40.12 -1.73
N TRP A 922 -20.96 38.92 -1.40
CA TRP A 922 -19.99 38.70 -0.34
C TRP A 922 -18.66 39.47 -0.55
N ASP A 923 -18.29 40.34 0.40
CA ASP A 923 -16.98 40.99 0.45
C ASP A 923 -15.93 40.03 1.02
N THR A 924 -15.43 39.13 0.17
CA THR A 924 -14.66 37.96 0.63
C THR A 924 -13.37 37.72 -0.14
N ASN A 925 -12.24 37.87 0.57
CA ASN A 925 -10.91 37.47 0.15
C ASN A 925 -10.68 35.95 0.28
N VAL A 926 -11.53 35.16 -0.39
CA VAL A 926 -11.45 33.69 -0.42
C VAL A 926 -10.50 33.20 -1.51
N LYS A 927 -10.04 31.95 -1.41
CA LYS A 927 -9.23 31.26 -2.42
C LYS A 927 -9.79 29.88 -2.75
N ALA A 928 -9.44 29.35 -3.92
CA ALA A 928 -9.63 27.94 -4.25
C ALA A 928 -8.28 27.22 -4.12
N ASN A 929 -8.25 26.03 -3.51
CA ASN A 929 -7.00 25.27 -3.36
C ASN A 929 -7.21 23.74 -3.39
N LEU A 930 -6.12 23.01 -3.68
CA LEU A 930 -6.12 21.55 -3.72
C LEU A 930 -5.76 20.98 -2.34
N GLY A 931 -6.69 20.28 -1.70
CA GLY A 931 -6.50 19.69 -0.37
C GLY A 931 -6.77 18.19 -0.32
N ILE A 932 -6.81 17.65 0.89
CA ILE A 932 -7.25 16.27 1.19
C ILE A 932 -8.56 16.36 1.96
N ILE A 933 -9.57 15.60 1.55
CA ILE A 933 -10.85 15.51 2.23
C ILE A 933 -10.95 14.15 2.91
N ALA A 934 -11.47 14.12 4.14
CA ALA A 934 -11.86 12.87 4.79
C ALA A 934 -13.39 12.84 4.98
N SER A 935 -13.99 11.74 4.52
CA SER A 935 -15.42 11.53 4.40
C SER A 935 -15.88 10.31 5.21
N GLY A 936 -17.07 10.41 5.82
CA GLY A 936 -17.68 9.35 6.62
C GLY A 936 -19.11 9.70 7.03
N GLU A 937 -19.71 8.89 7.89
CA GLU A 937 -21.14 8.99 8.25
C GLU A 937 -21.41 9.89 9.47
N GLN A 938 -20.40 10.61 9.97
CA GLN A 938 -20.45 11.41 11.21
C GLN A 938 -20.06 12.88 11.00
N LEU A 939 -20.82 13.80 11.60
CA LEU A 939 -20.43 15.20 11.71
C LEU A 939 -19.35 15.34 12.79
N ILE A 940 -18.21 15.93 12.44
CA ILE A 940 -17.07 16.14 13.34
C ILE A 940 -17.01 17.61 13.72
N GLU A 941 -16.83 17.91 15.01
CA GLU A 941 -16.75 19.30 15.51
C GLU A 941 -15.51 19.59 16.38
N ASP A 942 -14.83 18.53 16.87
CA ASP A 942 -13.71 18.63 17.82
C ASP A 942 -12.58 17.65 17.45
N TYR A 943 -11.34 18.14 17.44
CA TYR A 943 -10.13 17.33 17.29
C TYR A 943 -9.99 16.27 18.39
N GLU A 944 -10.50 16.54 19.60
CA GLU A 944 -10.39 15.63 20.73
C GLU A 944 -11.51 14.56 20.79
N SER A 945 -12.48 14.60 19.86
CA SER A 945 -13.46 13.53 19.69
C SER A 945 -12.81 12.22 19.23
N GLU A 946 -13.51 11.09 19.36
CA GLU A 946 -12.99 9.76 18.94
C GLU A 946 -12.58 9.75 17.46
N VAL A 947 -13.47 10.23 16.57
CA VAL A 947 -13.17 10.40 15.15
C VAL A 947 -12.12 11.50 14.91
N GLY A 948 -12.16 12.58 15.70
CA GLY A 948 -11.15 13.65 15.67
C GLY A 948 -9.73 13.14 15.92
N LYS A 949 -9.59 12.16 16.83
CA LYS A 949 -8.35 11.44 17.15
C LYS A 949 -7.96 10.43 16.06
N ILE A 950 -8.90 9.61 15.56
CA ILE A 950 -8.65 8.73 14.39
C ILE A 950 -8.08 9.52 13.21
N LEU A 951 -8.65 10.70 12.92
CA LEU A 951 -8.16 11.61 11.88
C LEU A 951 -6.83 12.31 12.21
N THR A 952 -6.41 12.31 13.46
CA THR A 952 -5.13 12.89 13.90
C THR A 952 -4.02 11.83 13.89
N ASP A 953 -4.33 10.60 14.26
CA ASP A 953 -3.37 9.50 14.36
C ASP A 953 -3.12 8.79 13.01
N HIS A 954 -4.13 8.76 12.13
CA HIS A 954 -4.07 8.03 10.85
C HIS A 954 -4.18 8.90 9.59
N TYR A 955 -4.72 10.12 9.69
CA TYR A 955 -5.09 10.95 8.53
C TYR A 955 -4.69 12.44 8.71
N ASN A 956 -3.54 12.71 9.33
CA ASN A 956 -3.13 14.07 9.74
C ASN A 956 -2.90 15.07 8.58
N ASP A 957 -2.85 14.60 7.34
CA ASP A 957 -2.79 15.40 6.13
C ASP A 957 -4.16 15.98 5.72
N THR A 958 -5.27 15.37 6.18
CA THR A 958 -6.66 15.85 6.01
C THR A 958 -6.78 17.35 6.22
N SER A 959 -7.31 18.03 5.21
CA SER A 959 -7.48 19.49 5.17
C SER A 959 -8.89 19.89 5.62
N ALA A 960 -9.91 19.16 5.18
CA ALA A 960 -11.31 19.36 5.55
C ALA A 960 -12.06 18.03 5.72
N VAL A 961 -13.22 18.07 6.38
CA VAL A 961 -14.10 16.92 6.63
C VAL A 961 -15.54 17.21 6.18
N GLU A 962 -16.19 16.19 5.62
CA GLU A 962 -17.57 16.22 5.12
C GLU A 962 -18.14 14.79 5.07
N MET A 963 -19.32 14.60 4.49
CA MET A 963 -20.09 13.37 4.69
C MET A 963 -20.58 12.67 3.41
N GLU A 964 -20.29 13.16 2.19
CA GLU A 964 -20.86 12.58 0.94
C GLU A 964 -19.84 12.28 -0.17
N GLY A 965 -18.73 13.02 -0.20
CA GLY A 965 -17.83 13.08 -1.36
C GLY A 965 -17.13 11.77 -1.69
N PHE A 966 -16.92 10.90 -0.70
CA PHE A 966 -16.34 9.57 -0.96
C PHE A 966 -17.36 8.67 -1.65
N GLY A 967 -18.59 8.57 -1.13
CA GLY A 967 -19.66 7.73 -1.69
C GLY A 967 -20.02 8.13 -3.10
N PHE A 968 -20.20 9.43 -3.32
CA PHE A 968 -20.36 10.05 -4.64
C PHE A 968 -19.25 9.61 -5.62
N ALA A 969 -17.99 9.91 -5.29
CA ALA A 969 -16.88 9.67 -6.22
C ALA A 969 -16.62 8.16 -6.43
N LYS A 970 -16.85 7.33 -5.41
CA LYS A 970 -16.68 5.87 -5.48
C LYS A 970 -17.74 5.19 -6.36
N ALA A 971 -18.98 5.71 -6.36
CA ALA A 971 -20.04 5.28 -7.29
C ALA A 971 -19.71 5.73 -8.72
N ALA A 972 -19.50 7.04 -8.94
CA ALA A 972 -19.24 7.60 -10.26
C ALA A 972 -18.03 6.96 -10.99
N ILE A 973 -16.96 6.59 -10.26
CA ILE A 973 -15.79 5.89 -10.81
C ILE A 973 -16.10 4.42 -11.22
N ARG A 974 -17.13 3.78 -10.64
CA ARG A 974 -17.45 2.36 -10.84
C ARG A 974 -18.41 2.07 -12.00
N GLN A 975 -19.05 3.09 -12.58
CA GLN A 975 -19.99 2.99 -13.72
C GLN A 975 -19.41 2.43 -15.04
N GLY A 976 -18.12 2.12 -15.10
CA GLY A 976 -17.52 1.30 -16.15
C GLY A 976 -17.35 1.98 -17.51
N ARG A 977 -17.22 1.18 -18.58
CA ARG A 977 -16.81 1.68 -19.91
C ARG A 977 -17.84 2.60 -20.56
N SER A 978 -19.12 2.43 -20.27
CA SER A 978 -20.23 3.25 -20.75
C SER A 978 -20.09 4.73 -20.36
N SER A 979 -19.48 5.00 -19.20
CA SER A 979 -19.31 6.34 -18.64
C SER A 979 -17.84 6.77 -18.60
N GLY A 980 -16.96 6.10 -19.37
CA GLY A 980 -15.50 6.20 -19.25
C GLY A 980 -14.87 7.56 -19.60
N ASN A 981 -15.64 8.48 -20.21
CA ASN A 981 -15.22 9.85 -20.52
C ASN A 981 -15.83 10.91 -19.57
N MET A 982 -16.77 10.52 -18.70
CA MET A 982 -17.48 11.43 -17.80
C MET A 982 -16.49 12.08 -16.82
N MET A 983 -16.50 13.42 -16.70
CA MET A 983 -15.73 14.10 -15.66
C MET A 983 -16.43 13.98 -14.30
N ILE A 984 -15.67 13.77 -13.23
CA ILE A 984 -16.22 13.60 -11.87
C ILE A 984 -15.55 14.63 -10.98
N GLY A 985 -16.33 15.48 -10.31
CA GLY A 985 -15.82 16.56 -9.46
C GLY A 985 -16.44 16.57 -8.07
N VAL A 986 -15.64 16.86 -7.05
CA VAL A 986 -16.14 17.25 -5.72
C VAL A 986 -15.64 18.65 -5.41
N VAL A 987 -16.55 19.55 -5.05
CA VAL A 987 -16.23 20.96 -4.75
C VAL A 987 -16.88 21.34 -3.43
N ARG A 988 -16.08 21.68 -2.42
CA ARG A 988 -16.60 22.08 -1.11
C ARG A 988 -16.13 23.47 -0.71
N GLY A 989 -17.02 24.29 -0.15
CA GLY A 989 -16.68 25.53 0.54
C GLY A 989 -16.50 25.29 2.04
N ILE A 990 -15.60 26.01 2.71
CA ILE A 990 -15.43 25.87 4.15
C ILE A 990 -16.54 26.60 4.91
N SER A 991 -17.42 25.87 5.59
CA SER A 991 -18.47 26.43 6.45
C SER A 991 -17.98 26.80 7.85
N ASP A 992 -17.03 26.04 8.38
CA ASP A 992 -16.64 26.12 9.80
C ASP A 992 -15.23 25.59 10.04
N VAL A 993 -14.70 25.82 11.24
CA VAL A 993 -13.37 25.34 11.66
C VAL A 993 -13.53 24.37 12.82
N ILE A 994 -13.03 23.14 12.64
CA ILE A 994 -13.03 22.09 13.65
C ILE A 994 -12.25 22.57 14.88
N LYS A 995 -12.86 22.47 16.08
CA LYS A 995 -12.22 22.91 17.34
C LYS A 995 -10.88 22.21 17.52
N GLN A 996 -9.79 22.96 17.56
CA GLN A 996 -8.45 22.45 17.83
C GLN A 996 -8.24 22.20 19.34
N PRO A 997 -7.25 21.37 19.74
CA PRO A 997 -6.87 21.20 21.13
C PRO A 997 -6.31 22.50 21.75
N ASP A 998 -6.54 22.72 23.04
CA ASP A 998 -6.27 23.99 23.75
C ASP A 998 -4.78 24.38 23.82
N LYS A 999 -4.29 25.07 22.79
CA LYS A 999 -2.98 25.73 22.78
C LYS A 999 -3.04 27.02 23.62
N LYS A 1000 -2.79 26.89 24.93
CA LYS A 1000 -2.46 27.97 25.90
C LYS A 1000 -3.16 29.33 25.65
N LYS A 1001 -4.32 29.53 26.27
CA LYS A 1001 -5.02 30.82 26.52
C LYS A 1001 -4.30 32.08 26.00
N ASN A 1002 -4.78 32.67 24.89
CA ASN A 1002 -4.97 34.12 24.70
C ASN A 1002 -5.52 34.51 23.30
N GLU A 1003 -6.44 33.73 22.74
CA GLU A 1003 -7.23 34.15 21.58
C GLU A 1003 -8.72 34.18 21.93
N SER A 1004 -9.45 35.13 21.34
CA SER A 1004 -10.89 35.31 21.57
C SER A 1004 -11.69 34.13 21.05
N THR A 1005 -12.81 33.84 21.70
CA THR A 1005 -13.84 32.93 21.17
C THR A 1005 -14.56 33.61 20.01
N ASN A 1006 -13.88 33.73 18.87
CA ASN A 1006 -14.55 33.97 17.60
C ASN A 1006 -15.51 32.80 17.37
N ASP A 1007 -16.70 33.10 16.85
CA ASP A 1007 -17.67 32.05 16.57
C ASP A 1007 -17.10 31.06 15.55
N ARG A 1008 -17.32 29.76 15.78
CA ARG A 1008 -16.91 28.70 14.84
C ARG A 1008 -17.89 28.57 13.67
N ARG A 1009 -19.12 29.06 13.82
CA ARG A 1009 -20.16 29.18 12.79
C ARG A 1009 -20.84 30.56 12.88
N PRO A 1010 -20.15 31.65 12.50
CA PRO A 1010 -20.76 32.98 12.39
C PRO A 1010 -22.01 32.96 11.49
N ASP A 1011 -22.93 33.90 11.68
CA ASP A 1011 -24.16 33.94 10.88
C ASP A 1011 -23.89 33.96 9.36
N ASN A 1012 -24.68 33.17 8.62
CA ASN A 1012 -24.65 33.03 7.15
C ASN A 1012 -23.42 32.34 6.53
N VAL A 1013 -22.41 31.88 7.30
CA VAL A 1013 -21.20 31.27 6.71
C VAL A 1013 -21.46 30.01 5.87
N LYS A 1014 -22.53 29.27 6.15
CA LYS A 1014 -23.00 28.19 5.27
C LYS A 1014 -23.35 28.69 3.88
N GLN A 1015 -24.12 29.78 3.76
CA GLN A 1015 -24.52 30.33 2.47
C GLN A 1015 -23.31 30.85 1.70
N LEU A 1016 -22.37 31.53 2.37
CA LEU A 1016 -21.10 31.93 1.79
C LEU A 1016 -20.33 30.71 1.23
N ALA A 1017 -20.16 29.66 2.04
CA ALA A 1017 -19.46 28.44 1.63
C ALA A 1017 -20.14 27.75 0.43
N SER A 1018 -21.46 27.67 0.43
CA SER A 1018 -22.25 27.16 -0.69
C SER A 1018 -22.08 28.02 -1.96
N ASP A 1019 -22.13 29.35 -1.83
CA ASP A 1019 -21.99 30.29 -2.95
C ASP A 1019 -20.59 30.26 -3.57
N THR A 1020 -19.53 30.13 -2.76
CA THR A 1020 -18.15 30.03 -3.29
C THR A 1020 -17.89 28.65 -3.92
N ALA A 1021 -18.42 27.58 -3.34
CA ALA A 1021 -18.35 26.23 -3.91
C ALA A 1021 -19.06 26.16 -5.27
N ALA A 1022 -20.29 26.68 -5.36
CA ALA A 1022 -21.05 26.73 -6.60
C ALA A 1022 -20.37 27.62 -7.66
N ALA A 1023 -19.91 28.82 -7.30
CA ALA A 1023 -19.19 29.71 -8.22
C ALA A 1023 -17.94 29.04 -8.81
N PHE A 1024 -17.16 28.30 -8.00
CA PHE A 1024 -16.01 27.55 -8.51
C PHE A 1024 -16.44 26.36 -9.37
N ALA A 1025 -17.48 25.60 -8.98
CA ALA A 1025 -18.00 24.48 -9.78
C ALA A 1025 -18.46 24.92 -11.18
N TYR A 1026 -19.27 25.99 -11.28
CA TYR A 1026 -19.70 26.55 -12.57
C TYR A 1026 -18.54 27.12 -13.38
N TRP A 1027 -17.49 27.66 -12.75
CA TRP A 1027 -16.25 28.00 -13.45
C TRP A 1027 -15.55 26.78 -14.03
N LEU A 1028 -15.45 25.68 -13.28
CA LEU A 1028 -14.86 24.43 -13.79
C LEU A 1028 -15.66 23.86 -14.97
N ILE A 1029 -17.00 23.90 -14.91
CA ILE A 1029 -17.88 23.53 -16.04
C ILE A 1029 -17.55 24.38 -17.27
N PHE A 1030 -17.51 25.70 -17.15
CA PHE A 1030 -17.14 26.62 -18.26
C PHE A 1030 -15.71 26.40 -18.80
N LYS A 1031 -14.79 25.82 -18.01
CA LYS A 1031 -13.41 25.53 -18.45
C LYS A 1031 -13.20 24.10 -18.96
N ALA A 1032 -14.12 23.18 -18.66
CA ALA A 1032 -14.20 21.86 -19.26
C ALA A 1032 -14.95 21.89 -20.60
N PHE A 1033 -15.98 22.74 -20.71
CA PHE A 1033 -16.89 22.84 -21.86
C PHE A 1033 -17.00 24.31 -22.33
N PRO A 1034 -16.00 24.84 -23.06
CA PRO A 1034 -15.88 26.27 -23.40
C PRO A 1034 -16.74 26.75 -24.57
#